data_AF-G8ZCS8-F1
#
_entry.id   AF-G8ZCS8-F1
#
_cell.length_a   1.000
_cell.length_b   1.000
_cell.length_c   1.000
_cell.angle_alpha   90.00
_cell.angle_beta   90.00
_cell.angle_gamma   90.00
#
_symmetry.space_group_name_H-M   'P 1'
#
loop_
_entity.id
_entity.type
_entity.pdbx_description
1 polymer ?
#
loop_
_entity_poly.entity_id
_entity_poly.type
_entity_poly.pdbx_seq_one_letter_code
_entity_poly.pdbx_strand_id
1 'polypeptide(L)'
;YELFYDDAKKAAALLDISLTKRGQSAGQPIPMAGVPYHAVEGYLAKLVQLGESVAICEQIGDPATSKGPVERQIVRIVTPGTVSDEALLPERQDNLIAAVYQEKEKFGLATLDMTSGRFQLCEPADKETLRAELQRIAPVELLCCEEFNEMTAIEHCKGLRRRPIWEFELSTAITLLNRQFGTKDLRAFGVEKSPLGLSAAGCLLQYAKETQRTALPHIQSISLIQNQDCIQLDAATRRNLELTQNLAGGTENTLASVLDKCVTPMGSRLLKRWIHQPIRDVEKLRQRQQAIAEILNFDLVDELQPYLQLVGDMERILARIALRSARPRDLTRLRTALEQIPELRAIVQQKTPPFLTALFSQIADFSEQCDLLLRALIETPPLLIRDGGVIAEGYHAELDEWRMLSDGATQYLENLEKRERESTGIDTLKIGFNAVHGYYIQISQGQAHKAPIHYVRRQTLKNAERYIIPELKEYEDKVLKSKGAALALEKQLYDELFDLLLPHLGALQLASLALSELDVLVNLAERAATLNYVMPTFCDEVSVKIENGRHPVVEQVLKDPFIANPVELNHNRHLLVITGPNMGGKSTYMRQTALITLLAYIGSFVPADSARIGPIDRIFTRIGASDDLASGRSTFMVEMTEMANILHQATAQSLVLIDEIGRGTSTYDGLSLAWACAEWLAKKIRSLTLFATHYFELTALPEQLEGIANIHLDALEHNNTIAFMHAVQDGAASKSYGLAVAP
;
A
#
# COMPACT_ATOMS: atom_id res chain seq x y z
N TYR A 1 -27.83 5.44 -7.46
CA TYR A 1 -27.83 3.98 -7.41
C TYR A 1 -28.88 3.50 -6.43
N GLU A 2 -29.64 2.48 -6.81
CA GLU A 2 -30.71 1.89 -6.00
C GLU A 2 -30.38 0.41 -5.75
N LEU A 3 -30.69 -0.07 -4.55
CA LEU A 3 -30.61 -1.47 -4.14
C LEU A 3 -32.02 -1.96 -3.76
N PHE A 4 -32.28 -3.24 -3.97
CA PHE A 4 -33.60 -3.84 -3.75
C PHE A 4 -33.53 -5.09 -2.88
N TYR A 5 -34.66 -5.51 -2.31
CA TYR A 5 -34.80 -6.75 -1.52
C TYR A 5 -33.84 -6.80 -0.31
N ASP A 6 -33.05 -7.86 -0.18
CA ASP A 6 -32.17 -8.05 0.97
C ASP A 6 -30.94 -7.13 0.90
N ASP A 7 -30.49 -6.77 -0.31
CA ASP A 7 -29.43 -5.77 -0.49
C ASP A 7 -29.86 -4.42 0.06
N ALA A 8 -31.13 -4.05 -0.11
CA ALA A 8 -31.66 -2.81 0.46
C ALA A 8 -31.62 -2.82 2.00
N LYS A 9 -31.99 -3.93 2.63
CA LYS A 9 -31.95 -4.08 4.10
C LYS A 9 -30.51 -4.04 4.62
N LYS A 10 -29.62 -4.76 3.95
CA LYS A 10 -28.19 -4.82 4.30
C LYS A 10 -27.54 -3.44 4.14
N ALA A 11 -27.73 -2.79 3.00
CA ALA A 11 -27.18 -1.46 2.74
C ALA A 11 -27.73 -0.41 3.70
N ALA A 12 -29.03 -0.45 4.03
CA ALA A 12 -29.62 0.46 5.02
C ALA A 12 -28.92 0.35 6.40
N ALA A 13 -28.65 -0.87 6.86
CA ALA A 13 -27.97 -1.11 8.12
C ALA A 13 -26.47 -0.72 8.09
N LEU A 14 -25.76 -1.04 7.01
CA LEU A 14 -24.32 -0.77 6.90
C LEU A 14 -24.00 0.70 6.63
N LEU A 15 -24.84 1.37 5.83
CA LEU A 15 -24.57 2.74 5.35
C LEU A 15 -25.34 3.81 6.13
N ASP A 16 -26.22 3.41 7.05
CA ASP A 16 -27.13 4.29 7.78
C ASP A 16 -27.98 5.16 6.82
N ILE A 17 -28.62 4.48 5.86
CA ILE A 17 -29.51 5.12 4.88
C ILE A 17 -30.94 4.63 5.04
N SER A 18 -31.92 5.48 4.67
CA SER A 18 -33.33 5.16 4.87
C SER A 18 -33.78 3.94 4.04
N LEU A 19 -34.31 2.93 4.72
CA LEU A 19 -35.00 1.81 4.09
C LEU A 19 -36.43 2.22 3.73
N THR A 20 -36.78 2.11 2.45
CA THR A 20 -38.10 2.45 1.91
C THR A 20 -38.68 1.27 1.12
N LYS A 21 -39.77 1.48 0.40
CA LYS A 21 -40.41 0.46 -0.45
C LYS A 21 -40.84 1.06 -1.78
N ARG A 22 -40.70 0.30 -2.88
CA ARG A 22 -41.07 0.74 -4.23
C ARG A 22 -41.83 -0.36 -4.98
N GLY A 23 -43.13 -0.14 -5.22
CA GLY A 23 -43.97 -1.09 -5.95
C GLY A 23 -44.22 -2.39 -5.18
N GLN A 24 -44.67 -3.42 -5.92
CA GLN A 24 -44.93 -4.77 -5.40
C GLN A 24 -44.42 -5.82 -6.39
N SER A 25 -43.89 -6.92 -5.86
CA SER A 25 -43.56 -8.14 -6.61
C SER A 25 -44.40 -9.28 -6.02
N ALA A 26 -45.20 -9.94 -6.85
CA ALA A 26 -46.13 -11.00 -6.41
C ALA A 26 -47.01 -10.61 -5.18
N GLY A 27 -47.44 -9.35 -5.11
CA GLY A 27 -48.26 -8.81 -4.01
C GLY A 27 -47.51 -8.38 -2.75
N GLN A 28 -46.20 -8.64 -2.65
CA GLN A 28 -45.37 -8.16 -1.54
C GLN A 28 -44.66 -6.84 -1.90
N PRO A 29 -44.59 -5.85 -0.98
CA PRO A 29 -43.83 -4.63 -1.22
C PRO A 29 -42.33 -4.92 -1.40
N ILE A 30 -41.69 -4.30 -2.39
CA ILE A 30 -40.25 -4.48 -2.63
C ILE A 30 -39.47 -3.50 -1.75
N PRO A 31 -38.63 -3.97 -0.79
CA PRO A 31 -37.73 -3.11 -0.04
C PRO A 31 -36.74 -2.40 -0.97
N MET A 32 -36.48 -1.12 -0.72
CA MET A 32 -35.59 -0.30 -1.54
C MET A 32 -34.77 0.66 -0.67
N ALA A 33 -33.48 0.77 -0.95
CA ALA A 33 -32.60 1.80 -0.42
C ALA A 33 -31.79 2.40 -1.59
N GLY A 34 -31.27 3.62 -1.45
CA GLY A 34 -30.53 4.23 -2.55
C GLY A 34 -29.70 5.42 -2.13
N VAL A 35 -28.69 5.70 -2.95
CA VAL A 35 -27.77 6.83 -2.81
C VAL A 35 -27.68 7.62 -4.11
N PRO A 36 -27.57 8.95 -4.07
CA PRO A 36 -27.37 9.76 -5.27
C PRO A 36 -26.07 9.37 -5.99
N TYR A 37 -26.08 9.39 -7.33
CA TYR A 37 -24.92 8.97 -8.14
C TYR A 37 -23.65 9.80 -7.85
N HIS A 38 -23.79 11.09 -7.57
CA HIS A 38 -22.67 12.00 -7.28
C HIS A 38 -22.06 11.80 -5.88
N ALA A 39 -22.74 11.06 -4.98
CA ALA A 39 -22.27 10.78 -3.64
C ALA A 39 -21.75 9.34 -3.47
N VAL A 40 -21.76 8.54 -4.55
CA VAL A 40 -21.51 7.09 -4.49
C VAL A 40 -20.14 6.73 -3.91
N GLU A 41 -19.10 7.52 -4.20
CA GLU A 41 -17.71 7.25 -3.77
C GLU A 41 -17.58 7.13 -2.25
N GLY A 42 -18.20 8.05 -1.50
CA GLY A 42 -18.15 8.01 -0.04
C GLY A 42 -18.84 6.78 0.56
N TYR A 43 -19.89 6.27 -0.08
CA TYR A 43 -20.55 5.04 0.35
C TYR A 43 -19.76 3.80 -0.04
N LEU A 44 -19.12 3.80 -1.21
CA LEU A 44 -18.22 2.71 -1.63
C LEU A 44 -17.02 2.59 -0.69
N ALA A 45 -16.44 3.71 -0.24
CA ALA A 45 -15.36 3.71 0.74
C ALA A 45 -15.76 2.97 2.03
N LYS A 46 -16.95 3.27 2.56
CA LYS A 46 -17.48 2.60 3.75
C LYS A 46 -17.69 1.10 3.53
N LEU A 47 -18.29 0.70 2.40
CA LEU A 47 -18.54 -0.73 2.11
C LEU A 47 -17.23 -1.51 1.95
N VAL A 48 -16.25 -0.94 1.24
CA VAL A 48 -14.94 -1.57 1.04
C VAL A 48 -14.20 -1.75 2.37
N GLN A 49 -14.24 -0.75 3.26
CA GLN A 49 -13.65 -0.87 4.61
C GLN A 49 -14.30 -1.96 5.46
N LEU A 50 -15.59 -2.25 5.21
CA LEU A 50 -16.33 -3.34 5.85
C LEU A 50 -16.11 -4.71 5.15
N GLY A 51 -15.33 -4.76 4.08
CA GLY A 51 -15.05 -5.97 3.32
C GLY A 51 -16.15 -6.39 2.34
N GLU A 52 -17.08 -5.49 2.02
CA GLU A 52 -18.21 -5.73 1.13
C GLU A 52 -17.85 -5.43 -0.33
N SER A 53 -18.27 -6.31 -1.24
CA SER A 53 -18.11 -6.14 -2.68
C SER A 53 -19.40 -5.58 -3.30
N VAL A 54 -19.28 -4.67 -4.27
CA VAL A 54 -20.42 -3.97 -4.88
C VAL A 54 -20.33 -3.99 -6.40
N ALA A 55 -21.33 -4.55 -7.07
CA ALA A 55 -21.45 -4.49 -8.53
C ALA A 55 -22.10 -3.17 -8.97
N ILE A 56 -21.41 -2.42 -9.84
CA ILE A 56 -21.90 -1.15 -10.39
C ILE A 56 -22.58 -1.41 -11.72
N CYS A 57 -23.88 -1.15 -11.76
CA CYS A 57 -24.74 -1.34 -12.93
C CYS A 57 -25.11 0.02 -13.53
N GLU A 58 -24.70 0.25 -14.76
CA GLU A 58 -24.93 1.50 -15.50
C GLU A 58 -25.89 1.31 -16.67
N GLN A 59 -26.44 2.42 -17.16
CA GLN A 59 -27.23 2.45 -18.38
C GLN A 59 -26.30 2.70 -19.58
N ILE A 60 -26.32 1.82 -20.57
CA ILE A 60 -25.43 1.91 -21.74
C ILE A 60 -26.13 2.59 -22.94
N GLY A 61 -27.44 2.39 -23.07
CA GLY A 61 -28.22 2.94 -24.18
C GLY A 61 -28.80 4.33 -23.91
N ASP A 62 -29.30 4.98 -24.98
CA ASP A 62 -30.04 6.24 -24.87
C ASP A 62 -31.51 5.97 -24.46
N PRO A 63 -32.00 6.52 -23.34
CA PRO A 63 -33.41 6.43 -22.95
C PRO A 63 -34.39 6.92 -24.03
N ALA A 64 -34.00 7.89 -24.86
CA ALA A 64 -34.87 8.46 -25.89
C ALA A 64 -35.14 7.51 -27.05
N THR A 65 -34.24 6.56 -27.32
CA THR A 65 -34.36 5.61 -28.43
C THR A 65 -34.92 4.24 -28.01
N SER A 66 -35.09 4.02 -26.71
CA SER A 66 -35.50 2.73 -26.14
C SER A 66 -37.00 2.67 -25.86
N LYS A 67 -37.72 1.70 -26.47
CA LYS A 67 -39.17 1.48 -26.22
C LYS A 67 -39.49 0.85 -24.85
N GLY A 68 -38.49 0.42 -24.10
CA GLY A 68 -38.62 -0.22 -22.78
C GLY A 68 -37.47 0.18 -21.85
N PRO A 69 -37.21 -0.58 -20.78
CA PRO A 69 -36.05 -0.35 -19.93
C PRO A 69 -34.77 -0.31 -20.78
N VAL A 70 -33.98 0.74 -20.61
CA VAL A 70 -32.68 0.91 -21.26
C VAL A 70 -31.78 -0.26 -20.91
N GLU A 71 -30.93 -0.68 -21.85
CA GLU A 71 -29.93 -1.71 -21.60
C GLU A 71 -29.06 -1.34 -20.40
N ARG A 72 -28.92 -2.28 -19.48
CA ARG A 72 -28.13 -2.13 -18.26
C ARG A 72 -27.04 -3.18 -18.22
N GLN A 73 -25.83 -2.75 -17.92
CA GLN A 73 -24.68 -3.64 -17.81
C GLN A 73 -23.92 -3.36 -16.51
N ILE A 74 -23.36 -4.43 -15.94
CA ILE A 74 -22.37 -4.30 -14.87
C ILE A 74 -21.09 -3.82 -15.54
N VAL A 75 -20.66 -2.59 -15.24
CA VAL A 75 -19.45 -2.00 -15.82
C VAL A 75 -18.21 -2.27 -14.97
N ARG A 76 -18.39 -2.46 -13.66
CA ARG A 76 -17.32 -2.69 -12.70
C ARG A 76 -17.86 -3.40 -11.46
N ILE A 77 -17.04 -4.20 -10.81
CA ILE A 77 -17.31 -4.74 -9.47
C ILE A 77 -16.23 -4.18 -8.54
N VAL A 78 -16.65 -3.37 -7.58
CA VAL A 78 -15.76 -2.78 -6.58
C VAL A 78 -15.58 -3.80 -5.46
N THR A 79 -14.35 -4.26 -5.26
CA THR A 79 -14.00 -5.22 -4.20
C THR A 79 -12.82 -4.68 -3.39
N PRO A 80 -12.64 -5.10 -2.13
CA PRO A 80 -11.57 -4.56 -1.29
C PRO A 80 -10.18 -4.67 -1.90
N GLY A 81 -9.89 -5.76 -2.62
CA GLY A 81 -8.60 -5.99 -3.26
C GLY A 81 -8.42 -5.38 -4.64
N THR A 82 -9.48 -4.82 -5.26
CA THR A 82 -9.46 -4.36 -6.66
C THR A 82 -9.81 -2.88 -6.84
N VAL A 83 -9.80 -2.11 -5.75
CA VAL A 83 -9.91 -0.65 -5.80
C VAL A 83 -8.63 0.00 -6.33
N SER A 84 -8.79 1.01 -7.18
CA SER A 84 -7.71 1.83 -7.73
C SER A 84 -7.92 3.35 -7.51
N ASP A 85 -9.11 3.72 -7.02
CA ASP A 85 -9.50 5.09 -6.74
C ASP A 85 -8.79 5.61 -5.50
N GLU A 86 -8.20 6.81 -5.59
CA GLU A 86 -7.44 7.46 -4.50
C GLU A 86 -8.27 7.58 -3.21
N ALA A 87 -9.56 7.92 -3.32
CA ALA A 87 -10.46 8.09 -2.17
C ALA A 87 -10.73 6.79 -1.38
N LEU A 88 -10.44 5.61 -1.97
CA LEU A 88 -10.71 4.30 -1.37
C LEU A 88 -9.45 3.66 -0.78
N LEU A 89 -8.28 4.29 -0.95
CA LEU A 89 -6.99 3.67 -0.69
C LEU A 89 -6.20 4.46 0.36
N PRO A 90 -5.60 3.80 1.35
CA PRO A 90 -4.59 4.43 2.19
C PRO A 90 -3.36 4.78 1.31
N GLU A 91 -2.87 6.02 1.41
CA GLU A 91 -1.74 6.50 0.59
C GLU A 91 -0.47 5.67 0.82
N ARG A 92 -0.10 5.44 2.08
CA ARG A 92 1.20 4.86 2.47
C ARG A 92 1.18 3.35 2.76
N GLN A 93 0.16 2.63 2.29
CA GLN A 93 0.02 1.18 2.47
C GLN A 93 -0.32 0.51 1.14
N ASP A 94 0.24 -0.68 0.91
CA ASP A 94 -0.13 -1.53 -0.23
C ASP A 94 -1.55 -2.09 -0.02
N ASN A 95 -2.30 -2.28 -1.11
CA ASN A 95 -3.65 -2.85 -1.08
C ASN A 95 -3.68 -4.11 -1.96
N LEU A 96 -3.25 -5.23 -1.39
CA LEU A 96 -2.99 -6.46 -2.14
C LEU A 96 -4.20 -7.39 -2.15
N ILE A 97 -4.51 -7.91 -3.34
CA ILE A 97 -5.34 -9.10 -3.50
C ILE A 97 -4.44 -10.33 -3.66
N ALA A 98 -4.82 -11.43 -3.04
CA ALA A 98 -4.10 -12.69 -3.15
C ALA A 98 -5.02 -13.84 -3.60
N ALA A 99 -4.44 -14.86 -4.22
CA ALA A 99 -5.09 -16.14 -4.48
C ALA A 99 -4.26 -17.28 -3.91
N VAL A 100 -4.91 -18.23 -3.25
CA VAL A 100 -4.27 -19.43 -2.70
C VAL A 100 -4.88 -20.69 -3.29
N TYR A 101 -4.00 -21.59 -3.69
CA TYR A 101 -4.33 -22.92 -4.20
C TYR A 101 -3.60 -23.98 -3.40
N GLN A 102 -4.23 -25.14 -3.20
CA GLN A 102 -3.65 -26.28 -2.50
C GLN A 102 -3.75 -27.51 -3.38
N GLU A 103 -2.64 -28.23 -3.51
CA GLU A 103 -2.62 -29.58 -4.06
C GLU A 103 -1.83 -30.49 -3.12
N LYS A 104 -2.53 -31.44 -2.48
CA LYS A 104 -1.98 -32.26 -1.39
C LYS A 104 -1.44 -31.37 -0.26
N GLU A 105 -0.17 -31.52 0.11
CA GLU A 105 0.51 -30.75 1.16
C GLU A 105 1.23 -29.50 0.65
N LYS A 106 1.15 -29.20 -0.66
CA LYS A 106 1.83 -28.05 -1.27
C LYS A 106 0.85 -26.94 -1.60
N PHE A 107 1.36 -25.72 -1.58
CA PHE A 107 0.56 -24.52 -1.80
C PHE A 107 1.10 -23.69 -2.96
N GLY A 108 0.19 -23.07 -3.69
CA GLY A 108 0.46 -22.00 -4.64
C GLY A 108 -0.13 -20.71 -4.10
N LEU A 109 0.65 -19.63 -4.13
CA LEU A 109 0.21 -18.31 -3.70
C LEU A 109 0.57 -17.29 -4.78
N ALA A 110 -0.40 -16.47 -5.16
CA ALA A 110 -0.19 -15.35 -6.05
C ALA A 110 -0.73 -14.06 -5.43
N THR A 111 -0.08 -12.94 -5.72
CA THR A 111 -0.45 -11.61 -5.22
C THR A 111 -0.42 -10.59 -6.33
N LEU A 112 -1.38 -9.67 -6.30
CA LEU A 112 -1.49 -8.59 -7.26
C LEU A 112 -1.81 -7.29 -6.52
N ASP A 113 -1.04 -6.25 -6.83
CA ASP A 113 -1.39 -4.88 -6.52
C ASP A 113 -2.03 -4.23 -7.75
N MET A 114 -3.35 -4.03 -7.70
CA MET A 114 -4.09 -3.39 -8.79
C MET A 114 -3.67 -1.93 -9.04
N THR A 115 -3.00 -1.30 -8.07
CA THR A 115 -2.63 0.11 -8.15
C THR A 115 -1.22 0.36 -8.65
N SER A 116 -0.42 -0.68 -8.83
CA SER A 116 0.93 -0.60 -9.41
C SER A 116 1.15 -1.58 -10.57
N GLY A 117 0.34 -2.65 -10.65
CA GLY A 117 0.54 -3.75 -11.59
C GLY A 117 1.55 -4.79 -11.10
N ARG A 118 2.06 -4.67 -9.87
CA ARG A 118 2.98 -5.64 -9.29
C ARG A 118 2.30 -6.99 -9.13
N PHE A 119 2.76 -7.98 -9.91
CA PHE A 119 2.24 -9.35 -9.88
C PHE A 119 3.35 -10.33 -9.48
N GLN A 120 3.14 -11.08 -8.41
CA GLN A 120 4.13 -12.01 -7.86
C GLN A 120 3.49 -13.35 -7.52
N LEU A 121 4.27 -14.42 -7.62
CA LEU A 121 3.87 -15.76 -7.17
C LEU A 121 4.97 -16.44 -6.36
N CYS A 122 4.58 -17.39 -5.53
CA CYS A 122 5.47 -18.30 -4.81
C CYS A 122 4.77 -19.64 -4.53
N GLU A 123 5.56 -20.65 -4.18
CA GLU A 123 5.06 -21.98 -3.79
C GLU A 123 5.50 -22.32 -2.37
N PRO A 124 4.70 -21.95 -1.34
CA PRO A 124 4.99 -22.35 0.02
C PRO A 124 5.02 -23.87 0.17
N ALA A 125 6.07 -24.38 0.81
CA ALA A 125 6.31 -25.81 0.95
C ALA A 125 5.37 -26.48 1.95
N ASP A 126 4.91 -25.73 2.95
CA ASP A 126 4.07 -26.19 4.05
C ASP A 126 3.14 -25.09 4.56
N LYS A 127 2.26 -25.47 5.48
CA LYS A 127 1.25 -24.61 6.10
C LYS A 127 1.84 -23.43 6.88
N GLU A 128 2.97 -23.63 7.55
CA GLU A 128 3.61 -22.61 8.38
C GLU A 128 4.22 -21.51 7.49
N THR A 129 4.89 -21.93 6.42
CA THR A 129 5.40 -21.04 5.38
C THR A 129 4.27 -20.26 4.72
N LEU A 130 3.14 -20.92 4.39
CA LEU A 130 1.96 -20.23 3.85
C LEU A 130 1.44 -19.16 4.82
N ARG A 131 1.33 -19.48 6.11
CA ARG A 131 0.89 -18.51 7.13
C ARG A 131 1.85 -17.32 7.26
N ALA A 132 3.16 -17.57 7.25
CA ALA A 132 4.16 -16.52 7.28
C ALA A 132 4.07 -15.59 6.06
N GLU A 133 3.85 -16.15 4.87
CA GLU A 133 3.63 -15.37 3.64
C GLU A 133 2.32 -14.57 3.70
N LEU A 134 1.21 -15.16 4.13
CA LEU A 134 -0.07 -14.44 4.26
C LEU A 134 0.00 -13.30 5.27
N GLN A 135 0.75 -13.46 6.37
CA GLN A 135 0.97 -12.36 7.33
C GLN A 135 1.90 -11.28 6.77
N ARG A 136 2.93 -11.66 6.00
CA ARG A 136 3.82 -10.71 5.31
C ARG A 136 3.05 -9.87 4.28
N ILE A 137 2.22 -10.52 3.49
CA ILE A 137 1.44 -9.90 2.40
C ILE A 137 0.27 -9.11 2.99
N ALA A 138 -0.35 -9.62 4.06
CA ALA A 138 -1.56 -9.09 4.67
C ALA A 138 -2.63 -8.71 3.63
N PRO A 139 -3.08 -9.66 2.78
CA PRO A 139 -4.00 -9.35 1.70
C PRO A 139 -5.32 -8.82 2.25
N VAL A 140 -5.86 -7.77 1.61
CA VAL A 140 -7.16 -7.19 1.97
C VAL A 140 -8.32 -8.04 1.43
N GLU A 141 -8.04 -8.87 0.43
CA GLU A 141 -8.95 -9.83 -0.17
C GLU A 141 -8.18 -11.09 -0.56
N LEU A 142 -8.68 -12.27 -0.18
CA LEU A 142 -8.05 -13.56 -0.43
C LEU A 142 -9.00 -14.48 -1.19
N LEU A 143 -8.63 -14.84 -2.41
CA LEU A 143 -9.30 -15.85 -3.21
C LEU A 143 -8.81 -17.24 -2.79
N CYS A 144 -9.72 -18.15 -2.45
CA CYS A 144 -9.37 -19.54 -2.15
C CYS A 144 -10.22 -20.52 -2.96
N CYS A 145 -9.63 -21.65 -3.34
CA CYS A 145 -10.37 -22.74 -3.96
C CYS A 145 -11.46 -23.26 -3.01
N GLU A 146 -12.63 -23.62 -3.54
CA GLU A 146 -13.72 -24.22 -2.76
C GLU A 146 -13.35 -25.56 -2.09
N GLU A 147 -12.40 -26.29 -2.67
CA GLU A 147 -11.85 -27.56 -2.15
C GLU A 147 -10.63 -27.37 -1.23
N PHE A 148 -10.37 -26.15 -0.75
CA PHE A 148 -9.24 -25.88 0.12
C PHE A 148 -9.43 -26.54 1.50
N ASN A 149 -8.55 -27.48 1.85
CA ASN A 149 -8.69 -28.31 3.04
C ASN A 149 -8.16 -27.63 4.31
N GLU A 150 -7.05 -26.89 4.20
CA GLU A 150 -6.33 -26.31 5.35
C GLU A 150 -6.91 -24.97 5.83
N MET A 151 -8.22 -24.88 6.07
CA MET A 151 -8.92 -23.63 6.41
C MET A 151 -8.28 -22.85 7.57
N THR A 152 -7.75 -23.54 8.57
CA THR A 152 -7.03 -22.92 9.70
C THR A 152 -5.81 -22.07 9.28
N ALA A 153 -5.25 -22.30 8.09
CA ALA A 153 -4.18 -21.47 7.53
C ALA A 153 -4.67 -20.07 7.10
N ILE A 154 -5.94 -19.95 6.70
CA ILE A 154 -6.51 -18.74 6.06
C ILE A 154 -7.63 -18.08 6.86
N GLU A 155 -8.13 -18.71 7.93
CA GLU A 155 -9.23 -18.21 8.78
C GLU A 155 -9.05 -16.78 9.30
N HIS A 156 -7.81 -16.34 9.52
CA HIS A 156 -7.50 -15.00 10.02
C HIS A 156 -7.44 -13.93 8.92
N CYS A 157 -7.52 -14.33 7.65
CA CYS A 157 -7.45 -13.41 6.52
C CYS A 157 -8.79 -12.68 6.33
N LYS A 158 -8.71 -11.38 6.04
CA LYS A 158 -9.89 -10.57 5.72
C LYS A 158 -10.31 -10.80 4.27
N GLY A 159 -11.57 -10.49 3.96
CA GLY A 159 -12.07 -10.51 2.59
C GLY A 159 -11.97 -11.87 1.91
N LEU A 160 -12.20 -12.97 2.62
CA LEU A 160 -12.15 -14.31 2.04
C LEU A 160 -13.21 -14.47 0.93
N ARG A 161 -12.81 -15.04 -0.21
CA ARG A 161 -13.67 -15.33 -1.37
C ARG A 161 -13.42 -16.75 -1.85
N ARG A 162 -14.42 -17.62 -1.70
CA ARG A 162 -14.37 -18.96 -2.30
C ARG A 162 -14.58 -18.87 -3.80
N ARG A 163 -13.72 -19.53 -4.56
CA ARG A 163 -13.73 -19.58 -6.02
C ARG A 163 -13.80 -21.03 -6.52
N PRO A 164 -14.49 -21.30 -7.63
CA PRO A 164 -14.60 -22.64 -8.17
C PRO A 164 -13.25 -23.23 -8.58
N ILE A 165 -13.12 -24.56 -8.51
CA ILE A 165 -11.86 -25.25 -8.84
C ILE A 165 -11.36 -25.00 -10.28
N TRP A 166 -12.28 -24.84 -11.23
CA TRP A 166 -11.92 -24.64 -12.65
C TRP A 166 -11.17 -23.32 -12.90
N GLU A 167 -11.29 -22.33 -12.01
CA GLU A 167 -10.52 -21.08 -12.12
C GLU A 167 -9.04 -21.26 -11.80
N PHE A 168 -8.68 -22.34 -11.11
CA PHE A 168 -7.31 -22.71 -10.75
C PHE A 168 -6.69 -23.71 -11.73
N GLU A 169 -7.36 -24.01 -12.85
CA GLU A 169 -6.84 -24.94 -13.84
C GLU A 169 -5.57 -24.40 -14.50
N LEU A 170 -4.47 -25.15 -14.41
CA LEU A 170 -3.15 -24.73 -14.88
C LEU A 170 -3.10 -24.39 -16.38
N SER A 171 -3.78 -25.17 -17.22
CA SER A 171 -3.75 -24.97 -18.68
C SER A 171 -4.41 -23.65 -19.09
N THR A 172 -5.55 -23.34 -18.46
CA THR A 172 -6.26 -22.06 -18.59
C THR A 172 -5.41 -20.91 -18.03
N ALA A 173 -4.80 -21.09 -16.85
CA ALA A 173 -3.92 -20.09 -16.25
C ALA A 173 -2.76 -19.68 -17.17
N ILE A 174 -2.02 -20.66 -17.72
CA ILE A 174 -0.91 -20.42 -18.66
C ILE A 174 -1.39 -19.68 -19.90
N THR A 175 -2.54 -20.06 -20.45
CA THR A 175 -3.13 -19.40 -21.64
C THR A 175 -3.48 -17.93 -21.35
N LEU A 176 -4.10 -17.67 -20.19
CA LEU A 176 -4.50 -16.33 -19.79
C LEU A 176 -3.31 -15.41 -19.49
N LEU A 177 -2.28 -15.93 -18.81
CA LEU A 177 -1.05 -15.21 -18.50
C LEU A 177 -0.26 -14.88 -19.77
N ASN A 178 -0.07 -15.85 -20.67
CA ASN A 178 0.59 -15.60 -21.95
C ASN A 178 -0.16 -14.58 -22.80
N ARG A 179 -1.50 -14.67 -22.85
CA ARG A 179 -2.33 -13.67 -23.54
C ARG A 179 -2.20 -12.27 -22.92
N GLN A 180 -2.12 -12.19 -21.59
CA GLN A 180 -1.96 -10.93 -20.87
C GLN A 180 -0.59 -10.28 -21.16
N PHE A 181 0.48 -11.07 -21.15
CA PHE A 181 1.85 -10.56 -21.35
C PHE A 181 2.26 -10.48 -22.83
N GLY A 182 1.44 -10.99 -23.76
CA GLY A 182 1.79 -11.05 -25.18
C GLY A 182 2.93 -12.03 -25.48
N THR A 183 3.15 -13.02 -24.62
CA THR A 183 4.26 -14.00 -24.74
C THR A 183 3.77 -15.35 -25.27
N LYS A 184 4.69 -16.13 -25.86
CA LYS A 184 4.40 -17.52 -26.28
C LYS A 184 4.49 -18.51 -25.13
N ASP A 185 5.39 -18.25 -24.20
CA ASP A 185 5.59 -19.03 -22.98
C ASP A 185 6.07 -18.10 -21.85
N LEU A 186 6.15 -18.65 -20.63
CA LEU A 186 6.48 -17.90 -19.42
C LEU A 186 7.94 -18.08 -18.98
N ARG A 187 8.83 -18.56 -19.88
CA ARG A 187 10.24 -18.84 -19.56
C ARG A 187 11.01 -17.58 -19.19
N ALA A 188 10.76 -16.49 -19.90
CA ALA A 188 11.40 -15.20 -19.67
C ALA A 188 11.13 -14.63 -18.26
N PHE A 189 9.99 -15.01 -17.66
CA PHE A 189 9.61 -14.61 -16.30
C PHE A 189 10.13 -15.55 -15.21
N GLY A 190 10.70 -16.72 -15.58
CA GLY A 190 11.22 -17.69 -14.63
C GLY A 190 10.17 -18.46 -13.81
N VAL A 191 8.90 -18.41 -14.20
CA VAL A 191 7.76 -18.99 -13.43
C VAL A 191 7.27 -20.34 -13.94
N GLU A 192 7.74 -20.81 -15.10
CA GLU A 192 7.21 -22.03 -15.76
C GLU A 192 7.33 -23.30 -14.89
N LYS A 193 8.30 -23.34 -13.97
CA LYS A 193 8.51 -24.46 -13.05
C LYS A 193 7.63 -24.43 -11.79
N SER A 194 6.74 -23.45 -11.66
CA SER A 194 5.90 -23.23 -10.48
C SER A 194 4.41 -23.39 -10.80
N PRO A 195 3.93 -24.62 -11.09
CA PRO A 195 2.57 -24.85 -11.54
C PRO A 195 1.50 -24.44 -10.52
N LEU A 196 1.72 -24.62 -9.22
CA LEU A 196 0.73 -24.24 -8.20
C LEU A 196 0.64 -22.72 -8.09
N GLY A 197 1.78 -22.03 -8.15
CA GLY A 197 1.83 -20.57 -8.21
C GLY A 197 1.13 -20.02 -9.46
N LEU A 198 1.31 -20.68 -10.62
CA LEU A 198 0.63 -20.32 -11.86
C LEU A 198 -0.88 -20.54 -11.80
N SER A 199 -1.35 -21.64 -11.21
CA SER A 199 -2.77 -21.89 -10.96
C SER A 199 -3.42 -20.79 -10.12
N ALA A 200 -2.76 -20.38 -9.02
CA ALA A 200 -3.21 -19.26 -8.20
C ALA A 200 -3.21 -17.94 -8.99
N ALA A 201 -2.16 -17.66 -9.76
CA ALA A 201 -2.06 -16.45 -10.60
C ALA A 201 -3.14 -16.42 -11.70
N GLY A 202 -3.50 -17.57 -12.27
CA GLY A 202 -4.58 -17.69 -13.24
C GLY A 202 -5.94 -17.28 -12.67
N CYS A 203 -6.31 -17.78 -11.49
CA CYS A 203 -7.52 -17.37 -10.79
C CYS A 203 -7.49 -15.87 -10.46
N LEU A 204 -6.37 -15.37 -9.94
CA LEU A 204 -6.21 -13.96 -9.58
C LEU A 204 -6.38 -13.02 -10.78
N LEU A 205 -5.80 -13.37 -11.93
CA LEU A 205 -5.94 -12.58 -13.16
C LEU A 205 -7.37 -12.62 -13.72
N GLN A 206 -8.05 -13.78 -13.64
CA GLN A 206 -9.46 -13.88 -14.03
C GLN A 206 -10.32 -12.96 -13.18
N TYR A 207 -10.12 -12.99 -11.87
CA TYR A 207 -10.84 -12.13 -10.93
C TYR A 207 -10.58 -10.64 -11.16
N ALA A 208 -9.32 -10.26 -11.42
CA ALA A 208 -8.96 -8.88 -11.77
C ALA A 208 -9.67 -8.43 -13.06
N LYS A 209 -9.75 -9.29 -14.08
CA LYS A 209 -10.48 -9.00 -15.33
C LYS A 209 -11.99 -8.93 -15.12
N GLU A 210 -12.55 -9.80 -14.29
CA GLU A 210 -13.99 -9.84 -13.98
C GLU A 210 -14.42 -8.57 -13.23
N THR A 211 -13.61 -8.10 -12.29
CA THR A 211 -13.89 -6.92 -11.47
C THR A 211 -13.72 -5.60 -12.22
N GLN A 212 -12.65 -5.46 -13.03
CA GLN A 212 -12.40 -4.22 -13.77
C GLN A 212 -13.12 -4.16 -15.12
N ARG A 213 -13.44 -5.31 -15.74
CA ARG A 213 -14.08 -5.44 -17.06
C ARG A 213 -13.43 -4.64 -18.19
N THR A 214 -12.16 -4.32 -18.05
CA THR A 214 -11.34 -3.56 -18.98
C THR A 214 -10.00 -4.27 -19.21
N ALA A 215 -9.25 -3.84 -20.21
CA ALA A 215 -7.88 -4.30 -20.38
C ALA A 215 -7.02 -3.83 -19.19
N LEU A 216 -6.03 -4.64 -18.81
CA LEU A 216 -5.13 -4.36 -17.67
C LEU A 216 -3.69 -4.14 -18.15
N PRO A 217 -3.39 -3.10 -18.97
CA PRO A 217 -2.10 -2.97 -19.65
C PRO A 217 -0.92 -2.63 -18.73
N HIS A 218 -1.18 -2.25 -17.47
CA HIS A 218 -0.16 -2.02 -16.44
C HIS A 218 0.36 -3.32 -15.82
N ILE A 219 -0.34 -4.44 -15.98
CA ILE A 219 0.11 -5.76 -15.54
C ILE A 219 0.93 -6.39 -16.67
N GLN A 220 2.23 -6.06 -16.71
CA GLN A 220 3.14 -6.39 -17.81
C GLN A 220 4.11 -7.54 -17.52
N SER A 221 4.27 -7.89 -16.25
CA SER A 221 5.23 -8.91 -15.82
C SER A 221 4.70 -9.69 -14.61
N ILE A 222 5.26 -10.87 -14.39
CA ILE A 222 5.08 -11.67 -13.19
C ILE A 222 6.45 -12.14 -12.69
N SER A 223 6.62 -12.20 -11.38
CA SER A 223 7.89 -12.63 -10.76
C SER A 223 7.68 -13.77 -9.77
N LEU A 224 8.62 -14.72 -9.76
CA LEU A 224 8.72 -15.76 -8.74
C LEU A 224 9.48 -15.23 -7.53
N ILE A 225 8.87 -15.28 -6.34
CA ILE A 225 9.58 -15.06 -5.09
C ILE A 225 10.10 -16.41 -4.58
N GLN A 226 11.41 -16.55 -4.50
CA GLN A 226 12.03 -17.72 -3.89
C GLN A 226 12.38 -17.44 -2.43
N ASN A 227 12.08 -18.40 -1.57
CA ASN A 227 12.43 -18.37 -0.15
C ASN A 227 13.93 -18.16 0.11
N GLN A 228 14.79 -18.54 -0.84
CA GLN A 228 16.24 -18.51 -0.71
C GLN A 228 16.82 -17.12 -0.97
N ASP A 229 16.10 -16.25 -1.68
CA ASP A 229 16.56 -14.91 -2.08
C ASP A 229 16.44 -13.89 -0.95
N CYS A 230 15.64 -14.19 0.06
CA CYS A 230 15.29 -13.29 1.15
C CYS A 230 15.57 -13.93 2.51
N ILE A 231 15.80 -13.11 3.53
CA ILE A 231 15.81 -13.59 4.91
C ILE A 231 14.37 -13.93 5.30
N GLN A 232 14.16 -15.16 5.73
CA GLN A 232 12.83 -15.59 6.16
C GLN A 232 12.55 -15.10 7.58
N LEU A 233 11.42 -14.42 7.73
CA LEU A 233 10.89 -13.96 9.02
C LEU A 233 9.53 -14.61 9.20
N ASP A 234 9.40 -15.43 10.25
CA ASP A 234 8.13 -16.03 10.60
C ASP A 234 7.12 -14.99 11.13
N ALA A 235 5.89 -15.47 11.29
CA ALA A 235 4.75 -14.73 11.81
C ALA A 235 5.07 -14.01 13.14
N ALA A 236 5.63 -14.76 14.09
CA ALA A 236 5.97 -14.28 15.41
C ALA A 236 7.07 -13.21 15.35
N THR A 237 8.10 -13.41 14.52
CA THR A 237 9.22 -12.47 14.32
C THR A 237 8.76 -11.13 13.81
N ARG A 238 7.90 -11.09 12.79
CA ARG A 238 7.39 -9.81 12.25
C ARG A 238 6.63 -9.01 13.31
N ARG A 239 5.84 -9.70 14.14
CA ARG A 239 5.06 -9.12 15.22
C ARG A 239 5.95 -8.66 16.38
N ASN A 240 6.87 -9.50 16.83
CA ASN A 240 7.74 -9.24 17.98
C ASN A 240 8.80 -8.17 17.72
N LEU A 241 9.23 -8.02 16.45
CA LEU A 241 10.12 -6.94 16.02
C LEU A 241 9.38 -5.64 15.68
N GLU A 242 8.05 -5.62 15.74
CA GLU A 242 7.20 -4.44 15.54
C GLU A 242 7.56 -3.66 14.27
N LEU A 243 7.71 -4.38 13.15
CA LEU A 243 8.29 -3.83 11.92
C LEU A 243 7.46 -2.68 11.33
N THR A 244 6.15 -2.89 11.18
CA THR A 244 5.18 -1.90 10.64
C THR A 244 3.94 -1.75 11.52
N GLN A 245 3.74 -2.68 12.45
CA GLN A 245 2.64 -2.72 13.39
C GLN A 245 3.18 -3.09 14.77
N ASN A 246 2.73 -2.37 15.80
CA ASN A 246 3.09 -2.65 17.18
C ASN A 246 2.24 -3.78 17.77
N LEU A 247 2.60 -4.29 18.95
CA LEU A 247 1.89 -5.41 19.59
C LEU A 247 0.41 -5.14 19.90
N ALA A 248 0.03 -3.86 20.05
CA ALA A 248 -1.36 -3.42 20.27
C ALA A 248 -2.16 -3.23 18.96
N GLY A 249 -1.50 -3.38 17.81
CA GLY A 249 -2.12 -3.26 16.49
C GLY A 249 -2.04 -1.88 15.83
N GLY A 250 -1.45 -0.88 16.51
CA GLY A 250 -1.21 0.46 15.96
C GLY A 250 0.07 0.56 15.14
N THR A 251 0.32 1.73 14.53
CA THR A 251 1.52 2.01 13.71
C THR A 251 2.58 2.82 14.44
N GLU A 252 2.28 3.32 15.65
CA GLU A 252 3.20 4.08 16.49
C GLU A 252 4.29 3.20 17.08
N ASN A 253 5.49 3.77 17.28
CA ASN A 253 6.65 3.11 17.87
C ASN A 253 7.03 1.80 17.16
N THR A 254 6.96 1.82 15.82
CA THR A 254 7.38 0.72 14.95
C THR A 254 8.69 1.05 14.25
N LEU A 255 9.40 0.05 13.73
CA LEU A 255 10.62 0.28 12.94
C LEU A 255 10.33 1.21 11.76
N ALA A 256 9.24 0.95 11.02
CA ALA A 256 8.81 1.79 9.92
C ALA A 256 8.51 3.23 10.37
N SER A 257 7.88 3.46 11.52
CA SER A 257 7.57 4.83 11.99
C SER A 257 8.83 5.69 12.22
N VAL A 258 9.95 5.07 12.56
CA VAL A 258 11.23 5.75 12.78
C VAL A 258 11.99 5.99 11.47
N LEU A 259 11.91 5.04 10.53
CA LEU A 259 12.66 5.10 9.28
C LEU A 259 11.92 5.79 8.12
N ASP A 260 10.59 5.77 8.12
CA ASP A 260 9.77 6.27 7.01
C ASP A 260 9.57 7.78 7.10
N LYS A 261 10.53 8.51 6.52
CA LYS A 261 10.46 9.94 6.19
C LYS A 261 10.44 10.19 4.68
N CYS A 262 10.10 9.16 3.89
CA CYS A 262 9.92 9.26 2.45
C CYS A 262 8.94 10.39 2.12
N VAL A 263 9.28 11.17 1.08
CA VAL A 263 8.48 12.33 0.67
C VAL A 263 7.37 11.94 -0.30
N THR A 264 7.46 10.76 -0.92
CA THR A 264 6.41 10.21 -1.80
C THR A 264 5.66 9.03 -1.14
N PRO A 265 4.35 8.86 -1.44
CA PRO A 265 3.60 7.68 -1.00
C PRO A 265 4.17 6.37 -1.55
N MET A 266 4.62 6.35 -2.81
CA MET A 266 5.21 5.17 -3.43
C MET A 266 6.54 4.76 -2.79
N GLY A 267 7.39 5.71 -2.38
CA GLY A 267 8.62 5.46 -1.63
C GLY A 267 8.34 4.89 -0.24
N SER A 268 7.36 5.43 0.49
CA SER A 268 6.92 4.90 1.79
C SER A 268 6.44 3.43 1.68
N ARG A 269 5.66 3.11 0.64
CA ARG A 269 5.23 1.72 0.37
C ARG A 269 6.43 0.82 0.05
N LEU A 270 7.37 1.29 -0.78
CA LEU A 270 8.58 0.54 -1.13
C LEU A 270 9.48 0.25 0.08
N LEU A 271 9.71 1.23 0.96
CA LEU A 271 10.50 1.04 2.18
C LEU A 271 9.90 -0.06 3.07
N LYS A 272 8.58 -0.04 3.28
CA LYS A 272 7.88 -1.08 4.08
C LYS A 272 8.02 -2.46 3.46
N ARG A 273 8.03 -2.56 2.13
CA ARG A 273 8.33 -3.81 1.43
C ARG A 273 9.74 -4.28 1.70
N TRP A 274 10.74 -3.39 1.62
CA TRP A 274 12.13 -3.75 1.93
C TRP A 274 12.28 -4.24 3.38
N ILE A 275 11.69 -3.55 4.35
CA ILE A 275 11.68 -3.95 5.77
C ILE A 275 11.11 -5.38 5.94
N HIS A 276 10.04 -5.70 5.22
CA HIS A 276 9.40 -7.01 5.30
C HIS A 276 10.07 -8.09 4.44
N GLN A 277 10.97 -7.73 3.54
CA GLN A 277 11.64 -8.64 2.63
C GLN A 277 13.14 -8.27 2.50
N PRO A 278 13.94 -8.49 3.55
CA PRO A 278 15.39 -8.30 3.49
C PRO A 278 15.98 -9.29 2.47
N ILE A 279 16.84 -8.81 1.58
CA ILE A 279 17.39 -9.60 0.47
C ILE A 279 18.73 -10.21 0.86
N ARG A 280 19.10 -11.36 0.31
CA ARG A 280 20.39 -12.03 0.59
C ARG A 280 21.46 -11.75 -0.47
N ASP A 281 21.09 -11.09 -1.56
CA ASP A 281 21.98 -10.68 -2.64
C ASP A 281 22.91 -9.53 -2.18
N VAL A 282 24.13 -9.91 -1.78
CA VAL A 282 25.13 -8.99 -1.23
C VAL A 282 25.52 -7.89 -2.22
N GLU A 283 25.53 -8.17 -3.52
CA GLU A 283 25.89 -7.16 -4.53
C GLU A 283 24.81 -6.08 -4.61
N LYS A 284 23.53 -6.45 -4.56
CA LYS A 284 22.43 -5.46 -4.47
C LYS A 284 22.47 -4.67 -3.17
N LEU A 285 22.82 -5.31 -2.05
CA LEU A 285 22.97 -4.61 -0.76
C LEU A 285 24.10 -3.58 -0.81
N ARG A 286 25.25 -3.95 -1.38
CA ARG A 286 26.39 -3.05 -1.59
C ARG A 286 26.03 -1.89 -2.50
N GLN A 287 25.28 -2.13 -3.57
CA GLN A 287 24.77 -1.08 -4.46
C GLN A 287 23.90 -0.06 -3.70
N ARG A 288 22.97 -0.52 -2.86
CA ARG A 288 22.15 0.36 -2.01
C ARG A 288 23.01 1.17 -1.02
N GLN A 289 23.97 0.52 -0.37
CA GLN A 289 24.89 1.18 0.58
C GLN A 289 25.76 2.23 -0.12
N GLN A 290 26.24 1.95 -1.32
CA GLN A 290 27.01 2.89 -2.14
C GLN A 290 26.15 4.09 -2.53
N ALA A 291 24.91 3.86 -2.96
CA ALA A 291 23.98 4.95 -3.27
C ALA A 291 23.73 5.87 -2.08
N ILE A 292 23.48 5.30 -0.89
CA ILE A 292 23.32 6.06 0.36
C ILE A 292 24.58 6.87 0.67
N ALA A 293 25.76 6.25 0.55
CA ALA A 293 27.04 6.92 0.78
C ALA A 293 27.29 8.06 -0.20
N GLU A 294 26.99 7.86 -1.48
CA GLU A 294 27.08 8.90 -2.51
C GLU A 294 26.16 10.07 -2.18
N ILE A 295 24.90 9.81 -1.83
CA ILE A 295 23.93 10.86 -1.44
C ILE A 295 24.45 11.70 -0.27
N LEU A 296 25.04 11.06 0.74
CA LEU A 296 25.64 11.74 1.89
C LEU A 296 26.90 12.53 1.51
N ASN A 297 27.83 11.93 0.76
CA ASN A 297 29.10 12.55 0.40
C ASN A 297 28.94 13.77 -0.52
N PHE A 298 27.92 13.75 -1.38
CA PHE A 298 27.60 14.85 -2.30
C PHE A 298 26.56 15.81 -1.72
N ASP A 299 26.10 15.61 -0.48
CA ASP A 299 25.11 16.46 0.21
C ASP A 299 23.84 16.67 -0.65
N LEU A 300 23.25 15.56 -1.08
CA LEU A 300 22.14 15.54 -2.05
C LEU A 300 20.76 15.43 -1.39
N VAL A 301 20.68 15.26 -0.08
CA VAL A 301 19.39 15.04 0.63
C VAL A 301 18.47 16.25 0.45
N ASP A 302 18.93 17.43 0.87
CA ASP A 302 18.14 18.66 0.83
C ASP A 302 17.89 19.16 -0.61
N GLU A 303 18.74 18.77 -1.56
CA GLU A 303 18.59 19.10 -2.98
C GLU A 303 17.55 18.21 -3.68
N LEU A 304 17.48 16.91 -3.37
CA LEU A 304 16.61 15.96 -4.08
C LEU A 304 15.20 15.87 -3.47
N GLN A 305 15.05 15.95 -2.14
CA GLN A 305 13.76 15.75 -1.48
C GLN A 305 12.65 16.71 -1.95
N PRO A 306 12.88 18.03 -2.13
CA PRO A 306 11.82 18.94 -2.57
C PRO A 306 11.26 18.59 -3.95
N TYR A 307 12.12 18.19 -4.89
CA TYR A 307 11.71 17.79 -6.23
C TYR A 307 11.01 16.42 -6.22
N LEU A 308 11.50 15.47 -5.43
CA LEU A 308 10.82 14.18 -5.23
C LEU A 308 9.43 14.35 -4.62
N GLN A 309 9.25 15.29 -3.69
CA GLN A 309 7.94 15.58 -3.10
C GLN A 309 6.91 16.01 -4.14
N LEU A 310 7.33 16.78 -5.15
CA LEU A 310 6.47 17.24 -6.25
C LEU A 310 6.10 16.12 -7.23
N VAL A 311 6.89 15.03 -7.31
CA VAL A 311 6.55 13.84 -8.10
C VAL A 311 5.28 13.17 -7.57
N GLY A 312 5.09 13.12 -6.26
CA GLY A 312 3.91 12.54 -5.64
C GLY A 312 3.73 11.04 -5.92
N ASP A 313 2.49 10.56 -6.04
CA ASP A 313 2.16 9.15 -6.24
C ASP A 313 1.95 8.81 -7.73
N MET A 314 3.05 8.91 -8.49
CA MET A 314 3.06 8.58 -9.92
C MET A 314 2.63 7.13 -10.18
N GLU A 315 3.05 6.18 -9.33
CA GLU A 315 2.72 4.75 -9.44
C GLU A 315 1.21 4.51 -9.56
N ARG A 316 0.40 5.07 -8.63
CA ARG A 316 -1.06 4.90 -8.65
C ARG A 316 -1.77 5.68 -9.75
N ILE A 317 -1.23 6.84 -10.13
CA ILE A 317 -1.76 7.61 -11.26
C ILE A 317 -1.64 6.80 -12.55
N LEU A 318 -0.49 6.16 -12.79
CA LEU A 318 -0.26 5.33 -13.97
C LEU A 318 -1.21 4.13 -14.03
N ALA A 319 -1.53 3.50 -12.90
CA ALA A 319 -2.55 2.44 -12.87
C ALA A 319 -3.94 2.96 -13.24
N ARG A 320 -4.34 4.16 -12.79
CA ARG A 320 -5.60 4.78 -13.22
C ARG A 320 -5.60 5.16 -14.70
N ILE A 321 -4.47 5.61 -15.25
CA ILE A 321 -4.32 5.86 -16.68
C ILE A 321 -4.49 4.55 -17.46
N ALA A 322 -3.85 3.47 -16.98
CA ALA A 322 -3.97 2.14 -17.58
C ALA A 322 -5.41 1.60 -17.59
N LEU A 323 -6.19 1.94 -16.58
CA LEU A 323 -7.62 1.58 -16.44
C LEU A 323 -8.57 2.59 -17.09
N ARG A 324 -8.05 3.67 -17.72
CA ARG A 324 -8.82 4.82 -18.23
C ARG A 324 -9.78 5.42 -17.18
N SER A 325 -9.37 5.40 -15.91
CA SER A 325 -10.12 5.95 -14.78
C SER A 325 -9.43 7.17 -14.15
N ALA A 326 -8.32 7.63 -14.72
CA ALA A 326 -7.62 8.81 -14.22
C ALA A 326 -8.48 10.07 -14.37
N ARG A 327 -8.49 10.90 -13.33
CA ARG A 327 -9.20 12.19 -13.31
C ARG A 327 -8.33 13.31 -13.88
N PRO A 328 -8.91 14.46 -14.27
CA PRO A 328 -8.12 15.59 -14.79
C PRO A 328 -6.94 16.00 -13.90
N ARG A 329 -7.16 15.98 -12.57
CA ARG A 329 -6.10 16.28 -11.59
C ARG A 329 -5.02 15.21 -11.51
N ASP A 330 -5.30 13.96 -11.83
CA ASP A 330 -4.27 12.91 -11.94
C ASP A 330 -3.31 13.23 -13.08
N LEU A 331 -3.84 13.64 -14.25
CA LEU A 331 -3.00 14.02 -15.39
C LEU A 331 -2.19 15.29 -15.13
N THR A 332 -2.73 16.25 -14.37
CA THR A 332 -1.98 17.46 -13.95
C THR A 332 -0.85 17.11 -12.96
N ARG A 333 -1.11 16.19 -12.03
CA ARG A 333 -0.08 15.67 -11.12
C ARG A 333 0.99 14.88 -11.87
N LEU A 334 0.60 14.06 -12.85
CA LEU A 334 1.56 13.39 -13.75
C LEU A 334 2.40 14.41 -14.51
N ARG A 335 1.79 15.45 -15.07
CA ARG A 335 2.52 16.55 -15.73
C ARG A 335 3.57 17.16 -14.81
N THR A 336 3.15 17.52 -13.58
CA THR A 336 4.04 18.08 -12.55
C THR A 336 5.20 17.12 -12.24
N ALA A 337 4.93 15.83 -12.13
CA ALA A 337 5.96 14.81 -11.89
C ALA A 337 6.96 14.70 -13.05
N LEU A 338 6.47 14.73 -14.30
CA LEU A 338 7.33 14.70 -15.49
C LEU A 338 8.20 15.95 -15.61
N GLU A 339 7.69 17.12 -15.22
CA GLU A 339 8.46 18.38 -15.15
C GLU A 339 9.66 18.28 -14.19
N GLN A 340 9.60 17.43 -13.16
CA GLN A 340 10.70 17.28 -12.19
C GLN A 340 11.84 16.38 -12.67
N ILE A 341 11.59 15.49 -13.65
CA ILE A 341 12.59 14.53 -14.11
C ILE A 341 13.85 15.23 -14.69
N PRO A 342 13.72 16.26 -15.55
CA PRO A 342 14.88 17.02 -16.03
C PRO A 342 15.65 17.73 -14.91
N GLU A 343 14.95 18.33 -13.95
CA GLU A 343 15.57 19.05 -12.82
C GLU A 343 16.38 18.08 -11.93
N LEU A 344 15.79 16.94 -11.56
CA LEU A 344 16.48 15.88 -10.83
C LEU A 344 17.70 15.36 -11.60
N ARG A 345 17.58 15.19 -12.92
CA ARG A 345 18.69 14.78 -13.78
C ARG A 345 19.81 15.84 -13.80
N ALA A 346 19.48 17.13 -13.80
CA ALA A 346 20.46 18.22 -13.78
C ALA A 346 21.27 18.24 -12.48
N ILE A 347 20.60 18.06 -11.32
CA ILE A 347 21.24 17.97 -10.00
C ILE A 347 22.26 16.81 -9.98
N VAL A 348 21.84 15.63 -10.44
CA VAL A 348 22.71 14.44 -10.51
C VAL A 348 23.85 14.64 -11.50
N GLN A 349 23.63 15.27 -12.66
CA GLN A 349 24.69 15.52 -13.64
C GLN A 349 25.72 16.55 -13.16
N GLN A 350 25.36 17.49 -12.30
CA GLN A 350 26.29 18.49 -11.78
C GLN A 350 27.34 17.87 -10.84
N LYS A 351 26.92 16.93 -9.99
CA LYS A 351 27.80 16.28 -9.00
C LYS A 351 28.36 14.93 -9.47
N THR A 352 27.77 14.33 -10.50
CA THR A 352 28.16 13.04 -11.13
C THR A 352 28.37 11.85 -10.17
N PRO A 353 27.49 11.59 -9.18
CA PRO A 353 27.50 10.35 -8.40
C PRO A 353 27.31 9.12 -9.33
N PRO A 354 28.24 8.15 -9.35
CA PRO A 354 28.21 7.02 -10.28
C PRO A 354 26.91 6.21 -10.26
N PHE A 355 26.41 5.86 -9.07
CA PHE A 355 25.22 5.01 -8.94
C PHE A 355 23.96 5.76 -9.38
N LEU A 356 23.78 7.00 -8.93
CA LEU A 356 22.62 7.79 -9.34
C LEU A 356 22.68 8.12 -10.83
N THR A 357 23.86 8.37 -11.39
CA THR A 357 24.01 8.56 -12.84
C THR A 357 23.54 7.31 -13.61
N ALA A 358 23.87 6.11 -13.14
CA ALA A 358 23.37 4.87 -13.71
C ALA A 358 21.85 4.72 -13.57
N LEU A 359 21.28 5.06 -12.41
CA LEU A 359 19.83 5.04 -12.18
C LEU A 359 19.09 5.98 -13.15
N PHE A 360 19.54 7.23 -13.28
CA PHE A 360 18.93 8.22 -14.18
C PHE A 360 19.13 7.90 -15.66
N SER A 361 20.15 7.11 -16.03
CA SER A 361 20.34 6.63 -17.40
C SER A 361 19.27 5.62 -17.84
N GLN A 362 18.60 4.97 -16.88
CA GLN A 362 17.51 4.02 -17.14
C GLN A 362 16.15 4.72 -17.28
N ILE A 363 16.04 5.96 -16.79
CA ILE A 363 14.82 6.76 -16.90
C ILE A 363 14.76 7.35 -18.32
N ALA A 364 13.74 6.98 -19.08
CA ALA A 364 13.52 7.52 -20.41
C ALA A 364 13.27 9.04 -20.40
N ASP A 365 13.41 9.67 -21.56
CA ASP A 365 13.01 11.06 -21.74
C ASP A 365 11.50 11.13 -21.99
N PHE A 366 10.80 11.94 -21.20
CA PHE A 366 9.36 12.14 -21.27
C PHE A 366 8.97 13.58 -21.66
N SER A 367 9.89 14.33 -22.26
CA SER A 367 9.67 15.73 -22.67
C SER A 367 8.46 15.88 -23.60
N GLU A 368 8.24 14.93 -24.51
CA GLU A 368 7.07 14.93 -25.41
C GLU A 368 5.74 14.73 -24.66
N GLN A 369 5.70 13.80 -23.69
CA GLN A 369 4.49 13.55 -22.89
C GLN A 369 4.23 14.71 -21.91
N CYS A 370 5.27 15.33 -21.39
CA CYS A 370 5.18 16.54 -20.58
C CYS A 370 4.60 17.70 -21.41
N ASP A 371 5.16 17.98 -22.59
CA ASP A 371 4.68 19.02 -23.51
C ASP A 371 3.23 18.78 -23.95
N LEU A 372 2.86 17.52 -24.24
CA LEU A 372 1.47 17.15 -24.55
C LEU A 372 0.53 17.57 -23.42
N LEU A 373 0.85 17.22 -22.17
CA LEU A 373 0.01 17.53 -21.01
C LEU A 373 -0.01 19.03 -20.69
N LEU A 374 1.09 19.75 -20.92
CA LEU A 374 1.19 21.20 -20.80
C LEU A 374 0.27 21.92 -21.79
N ARG A 375 0.25 21.47 -23.05
CA ARG A 375 -0.61 22.06 -24.09
C ARG A 375 -2.07 21.62 -23.96
N ALA A 376 -2.34 20.42 -23.47
CA ALA A 376 -3.67 19.85 -23.44
C ALA A 376 -4.51 20.28 -22.24
N LEU A 377 -3.91 20.52 -21.07
CA LEU A 377 -4.64 20.71 -19.81
C LEU A 377 -4.47 22.11 -19.26
N ILE A 378 -5.56 22.68 -18.72
CA ILE A 378 -5.45 23.91 -17.93
C ILE A 378 -4.65 23.69 -16.63
N GLU A 379 -4.13 24.75 -16.02
CA GLU A 379 -3.32 24.65 -14.80
C GLU A 379 -4.06 24.00 -13.63
N THR A 380 -5.33 24.39 -13.42
CA THR A 380 -6.15 23.88 -12.31
C THR A 380 -7.46 23.32 -12.83
N PRO A 381 -7.49 22.07 -13.32
CA PRO A 381 -8.71 21.50 -13.85
C PRO A 381 -9.73 21.15 -12.74
N PRO A 382 -11.02 21.08 -13.11
CA PRO A 382 -12.06 20.59 -12.22
C PRO A 382 -11.82 19.12 -11.83
N LEU A 383 -12.52 18.65 -10.81
CA LEU A 383 -12.36 17.29 -10.29
C LEU A 383 -12.76 16.21 -11.29
N LEU A 384 -13.74 16.50 -12.16
CA LEU A 384 -14.35 15.53 -13.06
C LEU A 384 -14.51 16.13 -14.47
N ILE A 385 -14.27 15.30 -15.49
CA ILE A 385 -14.43 15.68 -16.90
C ILE A 385 -15.89 15.95 -17.30
N ARG A 386 -16.87 15.45 -16.52
CA ARG A 386 -18.30 15.58 -16.87
C ARG A 386 -18.79 17.03 -16.93
N ASP A 387 -18.12 17.92 -16.21
CA ASP A 387 -18.49 19.32 -16.08
C ASP A 387 -17.80 20.20 -17.15
N GLY A 388 -16.88 19.64 -17.93
CA GLY A 388 -16.05 20.36 -18.91
C GLY A 388 -15.02 21.28 -18.27
N GLY A 389 -14.29 22.05 -19.07
CA GLY A 389 -13.29 23.01 -18.60
C GLY A 389 -11.99 22.37 -18.12
N VAL A 390 -11.58 21.29 -18.78
CA VAL A 390 -10.34 20.55 -18.54
C VAL A 390 -9.32 20.84 -19.62
N ILE A 391 -9.74 20.82 -20.88
CA ILE A 391 -8.86 21.00 -22.03
C ILE A 391 -8.50 22.48 -22.18
N ALA A 392 -7.23 22.79 -22.37
CA ALA A 392 -6.73 24.16 -22.51
C ALA A 392 -7.18 24.83 -23.81
N GLU A 393 -7.26 26.16 -23.78
CA GLU A 393 -7.49 26.97 -24.97
C GLU A 393 -6.30 26.84 -25.93
N GLY A 394 -6.56 26.77 -27.24
CA GLY A 394 -5.53 26.62 -28.26
C GLY A 394 -5.07 25.17 -28.50
N TYR A 395 -5.53 24.20 -27.70
CA TYR A 395 -5.24 22.78 -27.94
C TYR A 395 -5.97 22.23 -29.17
N HIS A 396 -7.23 22.64 -29.36
CA HIS A 396 -8.06 22.18 -30.47
C HIS A 396 -8.98 23.29 -30.99
N ALA A 397 -8.74 23.72 -32.24
CA ALA A 397 -9.39 24.91 -32.80
C ALA A 397 -10.93 24.82 -32.81
N GLU A 398 -11.49 23.66 -33.12
CA GLU A 398 -12.96 23.47 -33.12
C GLU A 398 -13.56 23.60 -31.71
N LEU A 399 -12.82 23.17 -30.67
CA LEU A 399 -13.30 23.29 -29.30
C LEU A 399 -13.35 24.77 -28.88
N ASP A 400 -12.33 25.53 -29.28
CA ASP A 400 -12.27 26.96 -29.04
C ASP A 400 -13.41 27.70 -29.76
N GLU A 401 -13.72 27.34 -31.01
CA GLU A 401 -14.88 27.89 -31.74
C GLU A 401 -16.20 27.63 -31.00
N TRP A 402 -16.42 26.39 -30.53
CA TRP A 402 -17.62 26.04 -29.76
C TRP A 402 -17.70 26.76 -28.41
N ARG A 403 -16.56 27.01 -27.75
CA ARG A 403 -16.48 27.78 -26.50
C ARG A 403 -16.74 29.27 -26.73
N MET A 404 -16.15 29.87 -27.75
CA MET A 404 -16.39 31.28 -28.12
C MET A 404 -17.87 31.55 -28.42
N LEU A 405 -18.55 30.62 -29.11
CA LEU A 405 -19.99 30.69 -29.36
C LEU A 405 -20.81 30.67 -28.06
N SER A 406 -20.36 29.96 -27.04
CA SER A 406 -20.98 29.92 -25.72
C SER A 406 -20.66 31.18 -24.90
N ASP A 407 -19.44 31.71 -24.96
CA ASP A 407 -19.02 32.89 -24.20
C ASP A 407 -19.63 34.19 -24.76
N GLY A 408 -19.88 34.25 -26.07
CA GLY A 408 -20.69 35.31 -26.68
C GLY A 408 -22.12 35.41 -26.09
N ALA A 409 -22.60 34.38 -25.38
CA ALA A 409 -23.90 34.37 -24.72
C ALA A 409 -24.05 35.36 -23.59
N THR A 410 -23.08 35.51 -22.69
CA THR A 410 -23.19 36.47 -21.60
C THR A 410 -23.33 37.89 -22.13
N GLN A 411 -22.52 38.25 -23.13
CA GLN A 411 -22.56 39.59 -23.72
C GLN A 411 -23.85 39.84 -24.53
N TYR A 412 -24.32 38.86 -25.29
CA TYR A 412 -25.60 38.96 -26.00
C TYR A 412 -26.77 39.11 -25.02
N LEU A 413 -26.78 38.33 -23.94
CA LEU A 413 -27.83 38.37 -22.91
C LEU A 413 -27.85 39.70 -22.15
N GLU A 414 -26.69 40.28 -21.83
CA GLU A 414 -26.61 41.62 -21.22
C GLU A 414 -27.15 42.71 -22.14
N ASN A 415 -26.81 42.64 -23.43
CA ASN A 415 -27.30 43.58 -24.43
C ASN A 415 -28.82 43.44 -24.63
N LEU A 416 -29.32 42.21 -24.68
CA LEU A 416 -30.75 41.92 -24.76
C LEU A 416 -31.49 42.42 -23.50
N GLU A 417 -30.93 42.20 -22.31
CA GLU A 417 -31.52 42.69 -21.06
C GLU A 417 -31.63 44.22 -21.03
N LYS A 418 -30.57 44.94 -21.45
CA LYS A 418 -30.60 46.41 -21.54
C LYS A 418 -31.65 46.88 -22.55
N ARG A 419 -31.65 46.28 -23.75
CA ARG A 419 -32.58 46.62 -24.83
C ARG A 419 -34.03 46.44 -24.40
N GLU A 420 -34.35 45.31 -23.78
CA GLU A 420 -35.72 45.01 -23.33
C GLU A 420 -36.13 45.85 -22.12
N ARG A 421 -35.19 46.17 -21.20
CA ARG A 421 -35.45 47.08 -20.07
C ARG A 421 -35.79 48.50 -20.56
N GLU A 422 -35.04 49.01 -21.53
CA GLU A 422 -35.26 50.34 -22.12
C GLU A 422 -36.54 50.39 -22.95
N SER A 423 -36.82 49.36 -23.76
CA SER A 423 -37.99 49.34 -24.65
C SER A 423 -39.31 49.20 -23.90
N THR A 424 -39.34 48.45 -22.80
CA THR A 424 -40.55 48.18 -22.02
C THR A 424 -40.75 49.16 -20.86
N GLY A 425 -39.70 49.87 -20.44
CA GLY A 425 -39.72 50.73 -19.25
C GLY A 425 -39.89 49.96 -17.93
N ILE A 426 -39.57 48.67 -17.92
CA ILE A 426 -39.66 47.77 -16.76
C ILE A 426 -38.27 47.64 -16.14
N ASP A 427 -37.99 48.47 -15.12
CA ASP A 427 -36.73 48.48 -14.38
C ASP A 427 -36.39 47.14 -13.70
N THR A 428 -37.39 46.38 -13.27
CA THR A 428 -37.21 45.07 -12.63
C THR A 428 -36.87 43.92 -13.60
N LEU A 429 -36.86 44.17 -14.91
CA LEU A 429 -36.61 43.15 -15.93
C LEU A 429 -35.19 42.61 -15.81
N LYS A 430 -35.07 41.28 -15.68
CA LYS A 430 -33.79 40.56 -15.69
C LYS A 430 -33.88 39.31 -16.54
N ILE A 431 -32.81 39.00 -17.27
CA ILE A 431 -32.70 37.73 -17.96
C ILE A 431 -31.98 36.74 -17.05
N GLY A 432 -32.59 35.57 -16.86
CA GLY A 432 -32.05 34.51 -16.02
C GLY A 432 -32.07 33.16 -16.73
N PHE A 433 -31.40 32.19 -16.14
CA PHE A 433 -31.42 30.79 -16.57
C PHE A 433 -31.92 29.90 -15.42
N ASN A 434 -32.67 28.85 -15.76
CA ASN A 434 -33.09 27.80 -14.84
C ASN A 434 -32.92 26.45 -15.54
N ALA A 435 -32.37 25.46 -14.85
CA ALA A 435 -32.10 24.15 -15.44
C ALA A 435 -33.35 23.43 -15.99
N VAL A 436 -34.54 23.69 -15.42
CA VAL A 436 -35.82 23.06 -15.82
C VAL A 436 -36.49 23.83 -16.96
N HIS A 437 -36.44 25.15 -16.91
CA HIS A 437 -37.20 26.04 -17.81
C HIS A 437 -36.31 26.90 -18.70
N GLY A 438 -35.03 26.59 -18.86
CA GLY A 438 -34.11 27.32 -19.74
C GLY A 438 -33.93 28.80 -19.38
N TYR A 439 -33.62 29.61 -20.39
CA TYR A 439 -33.54 31.06 -20.28
C TYR A 439 -34.95 31.68 -20.14
N TYR A 440 -35.05 32.78 -19.42
CA TYR A 440 -36.30 33.50 -19.25
C TYR A 440 -36.06 34.98 -18.96
N ILE A 441 -37.06 35.78 -19.29
CA ILE A 441 -37.17 37.17 -18.88
C ILE A 441 -38.04 37.22 -17.62
N GLN A 442 -37.48 37.67 -16.50
CA GLN A 442 -38.17 37.79 -15.22
C GLN A 442 -38.63 39.22 -14.99
N ILE A 443 -39.91 39.38 -14.66
CA ILE A 443 -40.54 40.67 -14.33
C ILE A 443 -41.19 40.54 -12.94
N SER A 444 -41.14 41.59 -12.12
CA SER A 444 -41.81 41.59 -10.81
C SER A 444 -43.33 41.50 -10.94
N GLN A 445 -44.00 40.87 -9.96
CA GLN A 445 -45.47 40.68 -10.01
C GLN A 445 -46.23 42.00 -10.17
N GLY A 446 -45.74 43.08 -9.55
CA GLY A 446 -46.35 44.41 -9.64
C GLY A 446 -46.27 45.04 -11.04
N GLN A 447 -45.32 44.61 -11.88
CA GLN A 447 -45.11 45.12 -13.23
C GLN A 447 -45.45 44.10 -14.33
N ALA A 448 -45.86 42.87 -13.98
CA ALA A 448 -46.20 41.81 -14.92
C ALA A 448 -47.30 42.21 -15.92
N HIS A 449 -48.26 43.06 -15.51
CA HIS A 449 -49.31 43.59 -16.38
C HIS A 449 -48.79 44.51 -17.50
N LYS A 450 -47.55 45.00 -17.39
CA LYS A 450 -46.86 45.81 -18.41
C LYS A 450 -46.07 44.97 -19.42
N ALA A 451 -45.99 43.65 -19.21
CA ALA A 451 -45.26 42.77 -20.10
C ALA A 451 -45.88 42.83 -21.53
N PRO A 452 -45.08 42.97 -22.58
CA PRO A 452 -45.57 42.99 -23.96
C PRO A 452 -46.36 41.73 -24.32
N ILE A 453 -47.34 41.85 -25.23
CA ILE A 453 -48.21 40.74 -25.63
C ILE A 453 -47.43 39.58 -26.28
N HIS A 454 -46.29 39.88 -26.91
CA HIS A 454 -45.44 38.87 -27.57
C HIS A 454 -44.58 38.06 -26.57
N TYR A 455 -44.60 38.39 -25.27
CA TYR A 455 -43.91 37.63 -24.24
C TYR A 455 -44.75 36.40 -23.88
N VAL A 456 -44.23 35.21 -24.17
CA VAL A 456 -44.93 33.96 -23.86
C VAL A 456 -44.60 33.55 -22.42
N ARG A 457 -45.61 33.45 -21.55
CA ARG A 457 -45.40 33.11 -20.14
C ARG A 457 -44.91 31.68 -19.97
N ARG A 458 -43.77 31.49 -19.29
CA ARG A 458 -43.12 30.19 -19.06
C ARG A 458 -43.30 29.67 -17.63
N GLN A 459 -43.26 30.55 -16.62
CA GLN A 459 -43.41 30.17 -15.21
C GLN A 459 -43.96 31.33 -14.37
N THR A 460 -44.84 31.04 -13.43
CA THR A 460 -45.35 32.02 -12.44
C THR A 460 -44.76 31.72 -11.07
N LEU A 461 -44.15 32.70 -10.42
CA LEU A 461 -43.62 32.62 -9.06
C LEU A 461 -44.42 33.52 -8.11
N LYS A 462 -44.22 33.38 -6.80
CA LYS A 462 -44.94 34.17 -5.78
C LYS A 462 -44.81 35.70 -5.96
N ASN A 463 -43.63 36.16 -6.41
CA ASN A 463 -43.29 37.59 -6.51
C ASN A 463 -42.84 38.02 -7.92
N ALA A 464 -42.88 37.13 -8.91
CA ALA A 464 -42.38 37.40 -10.26
C ALA A 464 -43.03 36.49 -11.30
N GLU A 465 -43.10 36.99 -12.54
CA GLU A 465 -43.49 36.21 -13.71
C GLU A 465 -42.29 36.04 -14.65
N ARG A 466 -42.15 34.86 -15.24
CA ARG A 466 -41.07 34.51 -16.18
C ARG A 466 -41.65 34.27 -17.56
N TYR A 467 -41.06 34.89 -18.56
CA TYR A 467 -41.48 34.85 -19.96
C TYR A 467 -40.35 34.38 -20.87
N ILE A 468 -40.70 33.99 -22.10
CA ILE A 468 -39.78 33.69 -23.19
C ILE A 468 -40.23 34.44 -24.44
N ILE A 469 -39.26 34.88 -25.25
CA ILE A 469 -39.49 35.48 -26.57
C ILE A 469 -38.84 34.60 -27.64
N PRO A 470 -39.34 34.59 -28.90
CA PRO A 470 -38.78 33.77 -29.97
C PRO A 470 -37.27 33.94 -30.16
N GLU A 471 -36.78 35.18 -30.15
CA GLU A 471 -35.36 35.52 -30.27
C GLU A 471 -34.51 34.86 -29.16
N LEU A 472 -34.95 34.94 -27.90
CA LEU A 472 -34.27 34.30 -26.77
C LEU A 472 -34.36 32.77 -26.83
N LYS A 473 -35.41 32.21 -27.46
CA LYS A 473 -35.56 30.76 -27.64
C LYS A 473 -34.60 30.22 -28.71
N GLU A 474 -34.48 30.89 -29.85
CA GLU A 474 -33.49 30.54 -30.87
C GLU A 474 -32.06 30.62 -30.31
N TYR A 475 -31.80 31.64 -29.50
CA TYR A 475 -30.51 31.79 -28.83
C TYR A 475 -30.25 30.68 -27.80
N GLU A 476 -31.26 30.33 -26.98
CA GLU A 476 -31.21 29.21 -26.03
C GLU A 476 -30.82 27.91 -26.75
N ASP A 477 -31.48 27.59 -27.86
CA ASP A 477 -31.23 26.35 -28.60
C ASP A 477 -29.82 26.33 -29.22
N LYS A 478 -29.33 27.47 -29.73
CA LYS A 478 -27.97 27.60 -30.25
C LYS A 478 -26.91 27.41 -29.17
N VAL A 479 -27.06 28.08 -28.02
CA VAL A 479 -26.10 27.99 -26.91
C VAL A 479 -26.09 26.60 -26.29
N LEU A 480 -27.25 25.99 -26.06
CA LEU A 480 -27.33 24.64 -25.49
C LEU A 480 -26.72 23.60 -26.42
N LYS A 481 -26.95 23.71 -27.74
CA LYS A 481 -26.31 22.84 -28.73
C LYS A 481 -24.79 23.02 -28.74
N SER A 482 -24.31 24.27 -28.70
CA SER A 482 -22.88 24.60 -28.64
C SER A 482 -22.22 24.03 -27.38
N LYS A 483 -22.83 24.21 -26.21
CA LYS A 483 -22.33 23.66 -24.93
C LYS A 483 -22.29 22.14 -24.94
N GLY A 484 -23.33 21.50 -25.48
CA GLY A 484 -23.38 20.05 -25.62
C GLY A 484 -22.29 19.52 -26.55
N ALA A 485 -22.09 20.16 -27.71
CA ALA A 485 -21.04 19.80 -28.67
C ALA A 485 -19.64 20.01 -28.08
N ALA A 486 -19.40 21.15 -27.42
CA ALA A 486 -18.14 21.44 -26.74
C ALA A 486 -17.80 20.37 -25.69
N LEU A 487 -18.78 20.02 -24.83
CA LEU A 487 -18.55 19.02 -23.78
C LEU A 487 -18.32 17.61 -24.36
N ALA A 488 -19.01 17.25 -25.45
CA ALA A 488 -18.80 15.97 -26.12
C ALA A 488 -17.42 15.89 -26.76
N LEU A 489 -16.99 16.93 -27.48
CA LEU A 489 -15.67 17.04 -28.08
C LEU A 489 -14.57 17.05 -27.01
N GLU A 490 -14.78 17.78 -25.92
CA GLU A 490 -13.83 17.83 -24.80
C GLU A 490 -13.63 16.46 -24.14
N LYS A 491 -14.70 15.65 -23.99
CA LYS A 491 -14.59 14.26 -23.52
C LYS A 491 -13.82 13.38 -24.51
N GLN A 492 -14.08 13.54 -25.81
CA GLN A 492 -13.36 12.80 -26.85
C GLN A 492 -11.85 13.13 -26.82
N LEU A 493 -11.49 14.40 -26.74
CA LEU A 493 -10.10 14.84 -26.65
C LEU A 493 -9.44 14.35 -25.37
N TYR A 494 -10.18 14.33 -24.25
CA TYR A 494 -9.68 13.76 -23.00
C TYR A 494 -9.42 12.25 -23.11
N ASP A 495 -10.31 11.51 -23.78
CA ASP A 495 -10.12 10.08 -24.03
C ASP A 495 -8.91 9.83 -24.96
N GLU A 496 -8.68 10.69 -25.95
CA GLU A 496 -7.52 10.65 -26.84
C GLU A 496 -6.20 10.84 -26.08
N LEU A 497 -6.18 11.61 -24.98
CA LEU A 497 -4.98 11.71 -24.13
C LEU A 497 -4.56 10.34 -23.58
N PHE A 498 -5.51 9.45 -23.25
CA PHE A 498 -5.15 8.09 -22.86
C PHE A 498 -4.52 7.31 -24.01
N ASP A 499 -5.04 7.45 -25.23
CA ASP A 499 -4.49 6.79 -26.42
C ASP A 499 -3.05 7.24 -26.72
N LEU A 500 -2.73 8.50 -26.42
CA LEU A 500 -1.38 9.06 -26.60
C LEU A 500 -0.42 8.67 -25.46
N LEU A 501 -0.90 8.49 -24.23
CA LEU A 501 -0.06 8.14 -23.07
C LEU A 501 0.19 6.64 -22.92
N LEU A 502 -0.81 5.79 -23.20
CA LEU A 502 -0.74 4.34 -22.99
C LEU A 502 0.42 3.64 -23.71
N PRO A 503 0.85 4.03 -24.92
CA PRO A 503 2.02 3.43 -25.57
C PRO A 503 3.32 3.56 -24.77
N HIS A 504 3.42 4.55 -23.88
CA HIS A 504 4.60 4.83 -23.05
C HIS A 504 4.47 4.27 -21.63
N LEU A 505 3.37 3.57 -21.31
CA LEU A 505 3.04 3.13 -19.95
C LEU A 505 4.15 2.30 -19.28
N GLY A 506 4.77 1.37 -20.01
CA GLY A 506 5.86 0.54 -19.47
C GLY A 506 7.09 1.36 -19.06
N ALA A 507 7.49 2.32 -19.89
CA ALA A 507 8.61 3.23 -19.56
C ALA A 507 8.26 4.14 -18.37
N LEU A 508 7.02 4.65 -18.32
CA LEU A 508 6.54 5.45 -17.19
C LEU A 508 6.51 4.65 -15.88
N GLN A 509 6.10 3.37 -15.91
CA GLN A 509 6.15 2.49 -14.74
C GLN A 509 7.59 2.27 -14.26
N LEU A 510 8.54 2.02 -15.17
CA LEU A 510 9.96 1.91 -14.82
C LEU A 510 10.50 3.20 -14.20
N ALA A 511 10.12 4.36 -14.73
CA ALA A 511 10.49 5.66 -14.16
C ALA A 511 9.91 5.83 -12.74
N SER A 512 8.64 5.46 -12.52
CA SER A 512 8.02 5.52 -11.18
C SER A 512 8.71 4.61 -10.17
N LEU A 513 9.18 3.42 -10.59
CA LEU A 513 9.93 2.50 -9.75
C LEU A 513 11.31 3.08 -9.39
N ALA A 514 12.02 3.64 -10.36
CA ALA A 514 13.32 4.27 -10.14
C ALA A 514 13.23 5.48 -9.21
N LEU A 515 12.20 6.33 -9.39
CA LEU A 515 11.95 7.49 -8.51
C LEU A 515 11.53 7.07 -7.10
N SER A 516 10.74 6.00 -6.97
CA SER A 516 10.38 5.41 -5.68
C SER A 516 11.61 4.84 -4.95
N GLU A 517 12.50 4.15 -5.66
CA GLU A 517 13.77 3.66 -5.11
C GLU A 517 14.70 4.81 -4.71
N LEU A 518 14.78 5.86 -5.53
CA LEU A 518 15.54 7.07 -5.20
C LEU A 518 15.04 7.72 -3.92
N ASP A 519 13.73 7.89 -3.74
CA ASP A 519 13.13 8.43 -2.50
C ASP A 519 13.50 7.56 -1.29
N VAL A 520 13.43 6.23 -1.40
CA VAL A 520 13.86 5.34 -0.30
C VAL A 520 15.34 5.51 0.04
N LEU A 521 16.21 5.59 -0.96
CA LEU A 521 17.66 5.73 -0.75
C LEU A 521 18.01 7.10 -0.15
N VAL A 522 17.38 8.18 -0.63
CA VAL A 522 17.52 9.54 -0.07
C VAL A 522 16.99 9.58 1.36
N ASN A 523 15.86 8.95 1.63
CA ASN A 523 15.32 8.80 2.98
C ASN A 523 16.31 8.05 3.90
N LEU A 524 16.86 6.92 3.47
CA LEU A 524 17.80 6.15 4.28
C LEU A 524 19.13 6.90 4.51
N ALA A 525 19.57 7.72 3.55
CA ALA A 525 20.69 8.64 3.74
C ALA A 525 20.36 9.71 4.80
N GLU A 526 19.21 10.36 4.71
CA GLU A 526 18.75 11.31 5.74
C GLU A 526 18.69 10.64 7.12
N ARG A 527 18.06 9.44 7.22
CA ARG A 527 18.02 8.69 8.49
C ARG A 527 19.41 8.40 9.01
N ALA A 528 20.34 8.03 8.13
CA ALA A 528 21.70 7.70 8.55
C ALA A 528 22.46 8.90 9.12
N ALA A 529 22.32 10.08 8.51
CA ALA A 529 22.90 11.32 9.03
C ALA A 529 22.23 11.74 10.35
N THR A 530 20.91 11.82 10.36
CA THR A 530 20.13 12.34 11.50
C THR A 530 20.18 11.42 12.72
N LEU A 531 20.21 10.11 12.52
CA LEU A 531 20.22 9.12 13.61
C LEU A 531 21.62 8.59 13.93
N ASN A 532 22.66 9.14 13.30
CA ASN A 532 24.05 8.70 13.44
C ASN A 532 24.21 7.19 13.21
N TYR A 533 23.77 6.71 12.05
CA TYR A 533 23.95 5.31 11.64
C TYR A 533 25.21 5.15 10.80
N VAL A 534 25.79 3.96 10.84
CA VAL A 534 27.03 3.62 10.13
C VAL A 534 26.80 2.56 9.07
N MET A 535 27.61 2.59 8.01
CA MET A 535 27.55 1.57 6.96
C MET A 535 28.06 0.22 7.49
N PRO A 536 27.24 -0.85 7.49
CA PRO A 536 27.69 -2.17 7.91
C PRO A 536 28.51 -2.83 6.79
N THR A 537 29.40 -3.74 7.18
CA THR A 537 30.19 -4.56 6.26
C THR A 537 29.68 -5.99 6.21
N PHE A 538 29.70 -6.62 5.03
CA PHE A 538 29.36 -8.04 4.87
C PHE A 538 30.60 -8.91 4.82
N CYS A 539 30.54 -10.09 5.42
CA CYS A 539 31.58 -11.11 5.30
C CYS A 539 31.02 -12.49 4.93
N ASP A 540 31.89 -13.40 4.50
CA ASP A 540 31.48 -14.75 4.06
C ASP A 540 31.28 -15.72 5.23
N GLU A 541 31.88 -15.42 6.38
CA GLU A 541 31.78 -16.23 7.60
C GLU A 541 30.48 -15.94 8.35
N VAL A 542 29.79 -17.00 8.80
CA VAL A 542 28.57 -16.90 9.62
C VAL A 542 28.90 -16.24 10.96
N SER A 543 28.59 -14.95 11.07
CA SER A 543 28.91 -14.13 12.24
C SER A 543 28.03 -12.89 12.32
N VAL A 544 27.84 -12.36 13.53
CA VAL A 544 27.24 -11.05 13.78
C VAL A 544 28.13 -10.35 14.80
N LYS A 545 28.86 -9.33 14.36
CA LYS A 545 29.67 -8.48 15.22
C LYS A 545 29.16 -7.05 15.14
N ILE A 546 28.77 -6.48 16.28
CA ILE A 546 28.24 -5.13 16.41
C ILE A 546 28.98 -4.42 17.55
N GLU A 547 29.55 -3.25 17.29
CA GLU A 547 30.19 -2.42 18.30
C GLU A 547 29.22 -1.30 18.70
N ASN A 548 28.92 -1.20 20.00
CA ASN A 548 27.99 -0.20 20.56
C ASN A 548 26.66 -0.10 19.78
N GLY A 549 26.01 -1.24 19.57
CA GLY A 549 24.70 -1.30 18.94
C GLY A 549 23.60 -0.70 19.80
N ARG A 550 22.67 0.01 19.15
CA ARG A 550 21.50 0.66 19.77
C ARG A 550 20.21 0.11 19.17
N HIS A 551 19.14 0.11 19.96
CA HIS A 551 17.84 -0.30 19.46
C HIS A 551 17.17 0.88 18.69
N PRO A 552 16.92 0.76 17.38
CA PRO A 552 16.55 1.90 16.52
C PRO A 552 15.22 2.57 16.92
N VAL A 553 14.29 1.83 17.52
CA VAL A 553 13.01 2.38 18.01
C VAL A 553 13.10 2.88 19.45
N VAL A 554 13.55 2.04 20.39
CA VAL A 554 13.60 2.38 21.81
C VAL A 554 14.48 3.61 22.08
N GLU A 555 15.58 3.81 21.35
CA GLU A 555 16.41 5.01 21.51
C GLU A 555 15.68 6.31 21.20
N GLN A 556 14.64 6.28 20.36
CA GLN A 556 13.86 7.45 19.95
C GLN A 556 12.66 7.72 20.87
N VAL A 557 12.16 6.67 21.53
CA VAL A 557 10.99 6.75 22.42
C VAL A 557 11.41 7.06 23.86
N LEU A 558 12.60 6.62 24.28
CA LEU A 558 13.13 6.92 25.60
C LEU A 558 13.46 8.42 25.73
N LYS A 559 13.14 8.98 26.89
CA LYS A 559 13.54 10.34 27.27
C LYS A 559 14.99 10.40 27.76
N ASP A 560 15.44 9.31 28.36
CA ASP A 560 16.79 9.16 28.88
C ASP A 560 17.73 8.57 27.80
N PRO A 561 19.04 8.83 27.87
CA PRO A 561 20.00 8.28 26.91
C PRO A 561 19.97 6.76 26.83
N PHE A 562 19.91 6.21 25.62
CA PHE A 562 20.00 4.77 25.38
C PHE A 562 21.44 4.28 25.59
N ILE A 563 21.62 3.20 26.36
CA ILE A 563 22.92 2.58 26.59
C ILE A 563 23.26 1.61 25.46
N ALA A 564 24.26 1.95 24.67
CA ALA A 564 24.75 1.14 23.56
C ALA A 564 25.49 -0.11 24.05
N ASN A 565 25.34 -1.24 23.33
CA ASN A 565 25.88 -2.53 23.76
C ASN A 565 26.55 -3.29 22.60
N PRO A 566 27.71 -3.94 22.83
CA PRO A 566 28.36 -4.77 21.83
C PRO A 566 27.64 -6.11 21.65
N VAL A 567 27.75 -6.71 20.46
CA VAL A 567 27.30 -8.06 20.17
C VAL A 567 28.42 -8.80 19.46
N GLU A 568 28.77 -9.99 19.92
CA GLU A 568 29.71 -10.88 19.22
C GLU A 568 29.16 -12.30 19.17
N LEU A 569 28.74 -12.70 17.98
CA LEU A 569 28.30 -14.05 17.62
C LEU A 569 29.15 -14.56 16.45
N ASN A 570 29.73 -15.74 16.57
CA ASN A 570 30.52 -16.39 15.52
C ASN A 570 30.51 -17.91 15.72
N HIS A 571 31.17 -18.68 14.85
CA HIS A 571 31.17 -20.15 14.94
C HIS A 571 31.62 -20.69 16.32
N ASN A 572 32.59 -20.03 16.96
CA ASN A 572 33.15 -20.43 18.26
C ASN A 572 32.40 -19.81 19.46
N ARG A 573 31.48 -18.90 19.21
CA ARG A 573 30.65 -18.19 20.19
C ARG A 573 29.27 -17.96 19.58
N HIS A 574 28.56 -19.05 19.26
CA HIS A 574 27.31 -19.00 18.51
C HIS A 574 26.08 -19.02 19.43
N LEU A 575 26.20 -19.35 20.72
CA LEU A 575 25.08 -19.25 21.67
C LEU A 575 25.48 -18.38 22.86
N LEU A 576 24.72 -17.32 23.10
CA LEU A 576 24.85 -16.48 24.29
C LEU A 576 23.72 -16.76 25.27
N VAL A 577 24.07 -17.25 26.47
CA VAL A 577 23.12 -17.36 27.59
C VAL A 577 23.08 -15.99 28.28
N ILE A 578 21.91 -15.35 28.24
CA ILE A 578 21.70 -13.98 28.73
C ILE A 578 20.95 -14.04 30.05
N THR A 579 21.62 -13.60 31.12
CA THR A 579 21.04 -13.51 32.46
C THR A 579 20.92 -12.06 32.93
N GLY A 580 20.15 -11.83 34.00
CA GLY A 580 19.97 -10.50 34.58
C GLY A 580 18.54 -10.26 35.05
N PRO A 581 18.31 -9.18 35.81
CA PRO A 581 17.00 -8.89 36.39
C PRO A 581 15.92 -8.69 35.32
N ASN A 582 14.65 -8.84 35.74
CA ASN A 582 13.52 -8.36 34.96
C ASN A 582 13.66 -6.83 34.81
N MET A 583 13.28 -6.31 33.64
CA MET A 583 13.54 -4.91 33.24
C MET A 583 15.00 -4.54 33.02
N GLY A 584 15.96 -5.46 33.19
CA GLY A 584 17.39 -5.19 32.95
C GLY A 584 17.76 -4.88 31.51
N GLY A 585 16.89 -5.19 30.53
CA GLY A 585 17.09 -4.90 29.10
C GLY A 585 17.37 -6.12 28.21
N LYS A 586 17.21 -7.36 28.72
CA LYS A 586 17.45 -8.63 27.99
C LYS A 586 16.73 -8.66 26.63
N SER A 587 15.42 -8.46 26.62
CA SER A 587 14.59 -8.49 25.40
C SER A 587 14.97 -7.37 24.43
N THR A 588 15.30 -6.18 24.93
CA THR A 588 15.76 -5.03 24.12
C THR A 588 17.07 -5.35 23.40
N TYR A 589 18.04 -5.96 24.11
CA TYR A 589 19.32 -6.37 23.54
C TYR A 589 19.18 -7.45 22.45
N MET A 590 18.24 -8.38 22.63
CA MET A 590 17.95 -9.37 21.58
C MET A 590 17.31 -8.71 20.36
N ARG A 591 16.24 -7.93 20.57
CA ARG A 591 15.51 -7.24 19.48
C ARG A 591 16.42 -6.29 18.70
N GLN A 592 17.32 -5.54 19.35
CA GLN A 592 18.26 -4.66 18.63
C GLN A 592 19.17 -5.45 17.70
N THR A 593 19.62 -6.64 18.11
CA THR A 593 20.52 -7.48 17.30
C THR A 593 19.82 -7.94 16.02
N ALA A 594 18.56 -8.40 16.14
CA ALA A 594 17.73 -8.77 15.00
C ALA A 594 17.43 -7.58 14.08
N LEU A 595 17.10 -6.41 14.66
CA LEU A 595 16.78 -5.21 13.89
C LEU A 595 18.01 -4.66 13.15
N ILE A 596 19.19 -4.62 13.78
CA ILE A 596 20.45 -4.21 13.14
C ILE A 596 20.78 -5.15 11.97
N THR A 597 20.62 -6.46 12.19
CA THR A 597 20.80 -7.47 11.14
C THR A 597 19.82 -7.24 9.98
N LEU A 598 18.54 -7.03 10.28
CA LEU A 598 17.51 -6.74 9.29
C LEU A 598 17.84 -5.47 8.49
N LEU A 599 18.25 -4.39 9.17
CA LEU A 599 18.61 -3.12 8.52
C LEU A 599 19.78 -3.26 7.56
N ALA A 600 20.82 -4.02 7.94
CA ALA A 600 21.91 -4.31 7.03
C ALA A 600 21.40 -5.02 5.77
N TYR A 601 20.51 -6.00 5.93
CA TYR A 601 19.93 -6.81 4.85
C TYR A 601 18.80 -6.14 4.04
N ILE A 602 18.47 -4.88 4.32
CA ILE A 602 17.73 -4.03 3.39
C ILE A 602 18.64 -3.06 2.62
N GLY A 603 19.94 -3.04 2.94
CA GLY A 603 20.94 -2.13 2.37
C GLY A 603 21.03 -0.79 3.11
N SER A 604 20.38 -0.66 4.27
CA SER A 604 20.45 0.54 5.13
C SER A 604 21.76 0.58 5.91
N PHE A 605 22.10 1.78 6.40
CA PHE A 605 23.05 1.94 7.49
C PHE A 605 22.39 1.50 8.81
N VAL A 606 23.19 1.24 9.84
CA VAL A 606 22.72 0.63 11.10
C VAL A 606 23.07 1.46 12.34
N PRO A 607 22.27 1.40 13.42
CA PRO A 607 22.50 2.09 14.69
C PRO A 607 23.63 1.44 15.51
N ALA A 608 24.88 1.63 15.11
CA ALA A 608 26.08 1.13 15.80
C ALA A 608 27.26 2.07 15.57
N ASP A 609 28.40 1.82 16.22
CA ASP A 609 29.68 2.46 15.85
C ASP A 609 30.35 1.69 14.71
N SER A 610 30.21 0.37 14.70
CA SER A 610 30.59 -0.49 13.58
C SER A 610 29.75 -1.77 13.58
N ALA A 611 29.56 -2.36 12.39
CA ALA A 611 28.88 -3.64 12.26
C ALA A 611 29.49 -4.48 11.13
N ARG A 612 29.69 -5.76 11.40
CA ARG A 612 30.13 -6.79 10.45
C ARG A 612 29.20 -7.98 10.53
N ILE A 613 28.54 -8.30 9.42
CA ILE A 613 27.44 -9.27 9.37
C ILE A 613 27.72 -10.32 8.29
N GLY A 614 27.72 -11.58 8.70
CA GLY A 614 27.84 -12.76 7.86
C GLY A 614 26.52 -13.22 7.25
N PRO A 615 26.52 -14.29 6.43
CA PRO A 615 25.32 -14.78 5.77
C PRO A 615 24.26 -15.26 6.76
N ILE A 616 23.07 -14.65 6.71
CA ILE A 616 21.87 -15.04 7.45
C ILE A 616 20.80 -15.56 6.49
N ASP A 617 20.14 -16.66 6.84
CA ASP A 617 19.02 -17.22 6.06
C ASP A 617 17.65 -16.97 6.69
N ARG A 618 17.57 -16.99 8.02
CA ARG A 618 16.34 -16.85 8.80
C ARG A 618 16.58 -16.07 10.07
N ILE A 619 15.56 -15.32 10.51
CA ILE A 619 15.51 -14.76 11.86
C ILE A 619 14.28 -15.34 12.55
N PHE A 620 14.51 -15.99 13.68
CA PHE A 620 13.48 -16.53 14.54
C PHE A 620 13.40 -15.74 15.83
N THR A 621 12.19 -15.50 16.31
CA THR A 621 11.98 -14.91 17.63
C THR A 621 10.94 -15.69 18.39
N ARG A 622 11.28 -16.00 19.63
CA ARG A 622 10.36 -16.43 20.65
C ARG A 622 10.49 -15.45 21.81
N ILE A 623 9.75 -14.35 21.73
CA ILE A 623 9.67 -13.36 22.80
C ILE A 623 8.28 -13.48 23.41
N GLY A 624 8.21 -13.64 24.74
CA GLY A 624 7.03 -13.95 25.58
C GLY A 624 5.63 -13.88 24.93
N ALA A 625 4.82 -14.92 25.12
CA ALA A 625 3.44 -14.93 24.65
C ALA A 625 2.61 -13.84 25.34
N SER A 626 2.04 -12.91 24.55
CA SER A 626 0.83 -12.18 24.96
C SER A 626 -0.35 -13.16 24.92
N ASP A 627 -1.19 -13.18 25.96
CA ASP A 627 -2.35 -14.08 26.05
C ASP A 627 -3.17 -14.10 24.75
N ASP A 628 -3.16 -15.24 24.07
CA ASP A 628 -4.08 -15.51 22.96
C ASP A 628 -5.28 -16.32 23.48
N LEU A 629 -6.09 -15.65 24.30
CA LEU A 629 -7.34 -16.18 24.85
C LEU A 629 -8.35 -16.59 23.76
N ALA A 630 -8.20 -16.06 22.53
CA ALA A 630 -9.12 -16.29 21.43
C ALA A 630 -8.95 -17.69 20.78
N SER A 631 -7.75 -18.27 20.85
CA SER A 631 -7.44 -19.55 20.19
C SER A 631 -7.79 -20.81 21.01
N GLY A 632 -8.16 -20.66 22.29
CA GLY A 632 -8.47 -21.78 23.20
C GLY A 632 -7.28 -22.72 23.48
N ARG A 633 -6.05 -22.34 23.10
CA ARG A 633 -4.82 -23.12 23.32
C ARG A 633 -4.09 -22.63 24.56
N SER A 634 -3.50 -23.55 25.32
CA SER A 634 -2.62 -23.21 26.45
C SER A 634 -1.40 -22.43 25.94
N THR A 635 -1.02 -21.37 26.66
CA THR A 635 0.16 -20.54 26.38
C THR A 635 1.44 -21.39 26.26
N PHE A 636 1.55 -22.43 27.08
CA PHE A 636 2.65 -23.39 27.03
C PHE A 636 2.65 -24.23 25.74
N MET A 637 1.49 -24.62 25.21
CA MET A 637 1.42 -25.41 23.98
C MET A 637 1.81 -24.59 22.75
N VAL A 638 1.39 -23.32 22.69
CA VAL A 638 1.81 -22.39 21.63
C VAL A 638 3.32 -22.18 21.70
N GLU A 639 3.86 -21.97 22.91
CA GLU A 639 5.30 -21.85 23.15
C GLU A 639 6.10 -23.06 22.65
N MET A 640 5.64 -24.28 22.97
CA MET A 640 6.31 -25.50 22.52
C MET A 640 6.19 -25.72 21.01
N THR A 641 5.08 -25.31 20.40
CA THR A 641 4.90 -25.40 18.93
C THR A 641 5.84 -24.45 18.21
N GLU A 642 5.96 -23.20 18.68
CA GLU A 642 6.90 -22.22 18.14
C GLU A 642 8.35 -22.68 18.29
N MET A 643 8.72 -23.24 19.45
CA MET A 643 10.06 -23.79 19.62
C MET A 643 10.31 -25.04 18.78
N ALA A 644 9.35 -25.94 18.64
CA ALA A 644 9.49 -27.08 17.75
C ALA A 644 9.76 -26.63 16.31
N ASN A 645 9.04 -25.60 15.85
CA ASN A 645 9.28 -24.99 14.54
C ASN A 645 10.73 -24.46 14.42
N ILE A 646 11.19 -23.68 15.40
CA ILE A 646 12.57 -23.15 15.44
C ILE A 646 13.59 -24.30 15.36
N LEU A 647 13.42 -25.36 16.16
CA LEU A 647 14.36 -26.48 16.20
C LEU A 647 14.36 -27.31 14.90
N HIS A 648 13.24 -27.38 14.18
CA HIS A 648 13.14 -28.09 12.91
C HIS A 648 13.64 -27.28 11.71
N GLN A 649 13.47 -25.96 11.75
CA GLN A 649 13.75 -25.09 10.61
C GLN A 649 15.06 -24.31 10.74
N ALA A 650 15.58 -24.04 11.94
CA ALA A 650 16.82 -23.29 12.07
C ALA A 650 18.01 -24.03 11.43
N THR A 651 18.89 -23.27 10.81
CA THR A 651 20.15 -23.73 10.24
C THR A 651 21.32 -23.05 10.94
N ALA A 652 22.56 -23.42 10.59
CA ALA A 652 23.74 -22.74 11.09
C ALA A 652 23.78 -21.24 10.73
N GLN A 653 23.10 -20.82 9.65
CA GLN A 653 23.01 -19.42 9.21
C GLN A 653 21.85 -18.66 9.89
N SER A 654 21.04 -19.33 10.70
CA SER A 654 19.86 -18.69 11.30
C SER A 654 20.23 -17.90 12.55
N LEU A 655 19.61 -16.73 12.71
CA LEU A 655 19.66 -15.93 13.92
C LEU A 655 18.41 -16.25 14.78
N VAL A 656 18.62 -16.78 15.98
CA VAL A 656 17.56 -17.29 16.86
C VAL A 656 17.53 -16.49 18.16
N LEU A 657 16.39 -15.89 18.47
CA LEU A 657 16.15 -15.14 19.71
C LEU A 657 15.16 -15.91 20.57
N ILE A 658 15.58 -16.31 21.78
CA ILE A 658 14.73 -17.02 22.74
C ILE A 658 14.67 -16.22 24.02
N ASP A 659 13.46 -15.84 24.44
CA ASP A 659 13.21 -15.09 25.66
C ASP A 659 12.37 -15.95 26.62
N GLU A 660 13.01 -16.40 27.69
CA GLU A 660 12.37 -16.93 28.89
C GLU A 660 11.40 -18.10 28.63
N ILE A 661 11.86 -19.08 27.85
CA ILE A 661 11.18 -20.35 27.63
C ILE A 661 11.03 -21.16 28.93
N GLY A 662 9.96 -21.96 29.04
CA GLY A 662 9.70 -22.91 30.12
C GLY A 662 8.82 -22.38 31.25
N ARG A 663 8.27 -21.17 31.11
CA ARG A 663 7.53 -20.49 32.18
C ARG A 663 6.17 -21.09 32.54
N GLY A 664 5.51 -21.74 31.59
CA GLY A 664 4.14 -22.24 31.74
C GLY A 664 3.99 -23.58 32.47
N THR A 665 5.06 -24.16 33.01
CA THR A 665 5.07 -25.52 33.61
C THR A 665 5.87 -25.57 34.92
N SER A 666 6.03 -26.76 35.51
CA SER A 666 6.84 -26.95 36.71
C SER A 666 8.28 -26.47 36.48
N THR A 667 8.91 -25.91 37.51
CA THR A 667 10.23 -25.27 37.38
C THR A 667 11.29 -26.21 36.80
N TYR A 668 11.29 -27.49 37.21
CA TYR A 668 12.24 -28.48 36.72
C TYR A 668 11.91 -28.97 35.32
N ASP A 669 10.64 -29.12 34.95
CA ASP A 669 10.26 -29.51 33.59
C ASP A 669 10.58 -28.39 32.60
N GLY A 670 10.29 -27.13 32.98
CA GLY A 670 10.62 -25.95 32.19
C GLY A 670 12.12 -25.76 32.01
N LEU A 671 12.91 -25.92 33.09
CA LEU A 671 14.36 -25.92 33.04
C LEU A 671 14.90 -27.03 32.13
N SER A 672 14.39 -28.26 32.29
CA SER A 672 14.85 -29.42 31.50
C SER A 672 14.60 -29.21 30.00
N LEU A 673 13.45 -28.63 29.64
CA LEU A 673 13.13 -28.26 28.26
C LEU A 673 14.05 -27.15 27.75
N ALA A 674 14.24 -26.08 28.53
CA ALA A 674 15.13 -24.98 28.16
C ALA A 674 16.57 -25.48 27.92
N TRP A 675 17.06 -26.36 28.80
CA TRP A 675 18.37 -26.99 28.69
C TRP A 675 18.50 -27.83 27.43
N ALA A 676 17.55 -28.73 27.19
CA ALA A 676 17.56 -29.59 26.01
C ALA A 676 17.49 -28.77 24.70
N CYS A 677 16.70 -27.70 24.67
CA CYS A 677 16.61 -26.80 23.52
C CYS A 677 17.92 -26.05 23.28
N ALA A 678 18.52 -25.47 24.34
CA ALA A 678 19.80 -24.78 24.24
C ALA A 678 20.93 -25.72 23.78
N GLU A 679 20.98 -26.94 24.33
CA GLU A 679 21.93 -27.97 23.91
C GLU A 679 21.74 -28.36 22.44
N TRP A 680 20.50 -28.50 21.97
CA TRP A 680 20.21 -28.83 20.58
C TRP A 680 20.66 -27.72 19.62
N LEU A 681 20.33 -26.46 19.94
CA LEU A 681 20.74 -25.29 19.17
C LEU A 681 22.26 -25.16 19.10
N ALA A 682 22.97 -25.41 20.20
CA ALA A 682 24.43 -25.32 20.22
C ALA A 682 25.13 -26.52 19.55
N LYS A 683 24.72 -27.76 19.84
CA LYS A 683 25.43 -28.95 19.34
C LYS A 683 25.04 -29.37 17.94
N LYS A 684 23.74 -29.38 17.65
CA LYS A 684 23.20 -29.99 16.42
C LYS A 684 23.04 -28.96 15.32
N ILE A 685 22.39 -27.83 15.62
CA ILE A 685 22.07 -26.82 14.62
C ILE A 685 23.25 -25.85 14.42
N ARG A 686 23.90 -25.45 15.52
CA ARG A 686 24.96 -24.43 15.55
C ARG A 686 24.50 -23.08 14.99
N SER A 687 23.24 -22.71 15.26
CA SER A 687 22.66 -21.41 14.91
C SER A 687 23.21 -20.29 15.79
N LEU A 688 23.25 -19.07 15.25
CA LEU A 688 23.57 -17.87 16.02
C LEU A 688 22.39 -17.56 16.96
N THR A 689 22.57 -17.77 18.25
CA THR A 689 21.49 -17.89 19.23
C THR A 689 21.70 -16.92 20.39
N LEU A 690 20.69 -16.08 20.66
CA LEU A 690 20.58 -15.29 21.87
C LEU A 690 19.52 -15.93 22.78
N PHE A 691 19.94 -16.47 23.91
CA PHE A 691 19.10 -17.24 24.82
C PHE A 691 18.96 -16.53 26.16
N ALA A 692 17.95 -15.67 26.28
CA ALA A 692 17.62 -15.03 27.54
C ALA A 692 16.83 -15.96 28.45
N THR A 693 17.25 -16.05 29.71
CA THR A 693 16.65 -16.96 30.67
C THR A 693 16.66 -16.41 32.08
N HIS A 694 15.71 -16.89 32.88
CA HIS A 694 15.65 -16.68 34.32
C HIS A 694 16.21 -17.87 35.10
N TYR A 695 16.46 -19.01 34.43
CA TYR A 695 17.07 -20.18 35.05
C TYR A 695 18.58 -20.00 35.16
N PHE A 696 19.06 -19.84 36.39
CA PHE A 696 20.48 -19.63 36.65
C PHE A 696 21.31 -20.89 36.35
N GLU A 697 20.69 -22.07 36.43
CA GLU A 697 21.30 -23.36 36.16
C GLU A 697 21.89 -23.44 34.75
N LEU A 698 21.28 -22.78 33.76
CA LEU A 698 21.77 -22.72 32.38
C LEU A 698 23.13 -22.03 32.25
N THR A 699 23.57 -21.26 33.25
CA THR A 699 24.89 -20.62 33.26
C THR A 699 26.05 -21.64 33.37
N ALA A 700 25.76 -22.89 33.69
CA ALA A 700 26.75 -23.98 33.65
C ALA A 700 27.02 -24.51 32.22
N LEU A 701 26.20 -24.14 31.22
CA LEU A 701 26.35 -24.64 29.85
C LEU A 701 27.69 -24.33 29.17
N PRO A 702 28.28 -23.11 29.28
CA PRO A 702 29.61 -22.82 28.73
C PRO A 702 30.73 -23.74 29.21
N GLU A 703 30.63 -24.28 30.44
CA GLU A 703 31.63 -25.20 30.98
C GLU A 703 31.52 -26.61 30.39
N GLN A 704 30.35 -26.95 29.86
CA GLN A 704 30.03 -28.29 29.36
C GLN A 704 30.09 -28.38 27.83
N LEU A 705 29.74 -27.30 27.13
CA LEU A 705 29.56 -27.30 25.68
C LEU A 705 30.37 -26.18 25.02
N GLU A 706 31.11 -26.54 23.97
CA GLU A 706 31.81 -25.56 23.13
C GLU A 706 30.83 -24.65 22.37
N GLY A 707 31.22 -23.40 22.15
CA GLY A 707 30.42 -22.45 21.36
C GLY A 707 29.40 -21.64 22.17
N ILE A 708 29.29 -21.91 23.48
CA ILE A 708 28.37 -21.23 24.38
C ILE A 708 29.14 -20.25 25.28
N ALA A 709 28.61 -19.05 25.48
CA ALA A 709 29.15 -18.08 26.41
C ALA A 709 28.05 -17.44 27.28
N ASN A 710 28.38 -17.12 28.52
CA ASN A 710 27.49 -16.35 29.40
C ASN A 710 27.70 -14.87 29.19
N ILE A 711 26.60 -14.13 29.10
CA ILE A 711 26.57 -12.68 29.28
C ILE A 711 25.46 -12.31 30.26
N HIS A 712 25.54 -11.12 30.84
CA HIS A 712 24.48 -10.60 31.68
C HIS A 712 24.29 -9.10 31.49
N LEU A 713 23.10 -8.62 31.84
CA LEU A 713 22.86 -7.19 31.98
C LEU A 713 23.08 -6.76 33.42
N ASP A 714 23.93 -5.75 33.57
CA ASP A 714 24.40 -5.30 34.87
C ASP A 714 23.33 -4.53 35.65
N ALA A 715 23.36 -4.70 36.97
CA ALA A 715 22.45 -4.06 37.91
C ALA A 715 23.17 -3.80 39.23
N LEU A 716 23.08 -2.56 39.71
CA LEU A 716 23.70 -2.13 40.94
C LEU A 716 22.64 -2.00 42.04
N GLU A 717 22.86 -2.71 43.15
CA GLU A 717 22.08 -2.49 44.37
C GLU A 717 22.74 -1.39 45.20
N HIS A 718 22.00 -0.31 45.49
CA HIS A 718 22.45 0.76 46.38
C HIS A 718 21.30 1.18 47.31
N ASN A 719 21.53 1.13 48.63
CA ASN A 719 20.59 1.59 49.67
C ASN A 719 19.13 1.11 49.49
N ASN A 720 18.91 -0.22 49.35
CA ASN A 720 17.60 -0.84 49.11
C ASN A 720 16.89 -0.45 47.79
N THR A 721 17.61 0.15 46.84
CA THR A 721 17.12 0.41 45.49
C THR A 721 18.00 -0.29 44.45
N ILE A 722 17.39 -0.82 43.40
CA ILE A 722 18.09 -1.44 42.27
C ILE A 722 18.16 -0.46 41.12
N ALA A 723 19.36 -0.19 40.63
CA ALA A 723 19.62 0.61 39.44
C ALA A 723 19.98 -0.32 38.29
N PHE A 724 19.22 -0.26 37.20
CA PHE A 724 19.50 -1.02 35.99
C PHE A 724 20.48 -0.22 35.12
N MET A 725 21.69 -0.76 34.91
CA MET A 725 22.71 -0.08 34.11
C MET A 725 22.50 -0.27 32.61
N HIS A 726 21.69 -1.27 32.22
CA HIS A 726 21.42 -1.66 30.83
C HIS A 726 22.67 -1.96 30.00
N ALA A 727 23.81 -2.19 30.66
CA ALA A 727 25.09 -2.53 30.05
C ALA A 727 25.28 -4.05 30.07
N VAL A 728 25.66 -4.60 28.91
CA VAL A 728 25.99 -6.01 28.75
C VAL A 728 27.44 -6.24 29.19
N GLN A 729 27.63 -7.25 30.04
CA GLN A 729 28.93 -7.68 30.54
C GLN A 729 29.12 -9.18 30.26
N ASP A 730 30.36 -9.58 30.03
CA ASP A 730 30.73 -10.99 29.92
C ASP A 730 30.61 -11.70 31.28
N GLY A 731 30.27 -12.99 31.25
CA GLY A 731 30.06 -13.81 32.43
C GLY A 731 28.61 -13.87 32.88
N ALA A 732 28.33 -14.75 33.83
CA ALA A 732 27.01 -14.86 34.46
C ALA A 732 26.82 -13.77 35.52
N ALA A 733 25.59 -13.34 35.75
CA ALA A 733 25.27 -12.44 36.86
C ALA A 733 25.70 -13.06 38.20
N SER A 734 26.26 -12.27 39.12
CA SER A 734 26.75 -12.76 40.41
C SER A 734 25.66 -13.31 41.35
N LYS A 735 24.39 -12.90 41.16
CA LYS A 735 23.21 -13.37 41.90
C LYS A 735 21.92 -13.09 41.12
N SER A 736 20.85 -13.83 41.44
CA SER A 736 19.49 -13.51 40.95
C SER A 736 18.89 -12.38 41.79
N TYR A 737 18.39 -11.34 41.12
CA TYR A 737 17.83 -10.13 41.74
C TYR A 737 16.32 -10.20 42.00
N GLY A 738 15.70 -11.38 41.90
CA GLY A 738 14.25 -11.53 42.03
C GLY A 738 13.66 -10.94 43.32
N LEU A 739 14.40 -10.99 44.44
CA LEU A 739 14.00 -10.41 45.72
C LEU A 739 14.15 -8.88 45.78
N ALA A 740 15.05 -8.29 45.00
CA ALA A 740 15.28 -6.85 44.97
C ALA A 740 14.31 -6.11 44.02
N VAL A 741 13.64 -6.84 43.13
CA VAL A 741 12.63 -6.33 42.19
C VAL A 741 11.20 -6.46 42.77
N ALA A 742 11.00 -7.29 43.79
CA ALA A 742 9.72 -7.41 44.50
C ALA A 742 9.56 -6.26 45.51
N PRO A 743 8.43 -5.53 45.51
CA PRO A 743 8.21 -4.37 46.39
C PRO A 743 8.09 -4.73 47.88
#